data_AF-A0AAF0DZ12-F1
#
_entry.id   AF-A0AAF0DZ12-F1
#
_cell.length_a   1.000
_cell.length_b   1.000
_cell.length_c   1.000
_cell.angle_alpha   90.00
_cell.angle_beta   90.00
_cell.angle_gamma   90.00
#
_symmetry.space_group_name_H-M   'P 1'
#
loop_
_entity.id
_entity.type
_entity.pdbx_description
1 polymer ?
#
loop_
_entity_poly.entity_id
_entity_poly.type
_entity_poly.pdbx_seq_one_letter_code
_entity_poly.pdbx_strand_id
1 'polypeptide(L)'
;MSDQATKSLAFAIADWLHSKDAASADAGKREQASSLISEAFGVDTSNAEQRATYAKGSPGLSAIFDVFLKAQKKMAPADAKPASEEPKGVSEADQAKAEELKNEGNKYMSAKDYGAALNSYTKAIELNGASPVFYSNRAAAYSQIGQHDEAIADAKKASEIDPKFGKAYSRLGHALFASGRYEEALAAYEKGYEVDPSNKLMKSGMDASRAKVTESKRDGAVTSSTPRAGEGAGGAGAGPGAGGMPDLGALLNNPMLASMAQQMMQNGGLEQLMNNPMLRQMADQYGSGGGMPDINAMMNNPQLRHADIGLIDKGYTVAAYNRTTSKVDAFLENEAKGTKVVGAHSIQEFVSLLKRPRKIILLVKAGPAVDSFIQQLEPYLEKGDIVIDGGNSHFPDSDRRTKELEAKGLLFVGTGVSGGEEGARHGPSIMPGGSADAWPAIKEIFQKTAAQSDGEPCCDWVGDGGAGHYVKMVHNGIEYGDMQLIAEAYSILKIGLGLSEQEISDIFGEWNKGVLDSFLIEITRDVLAYKDDDGEPLVPKILDSAGQKGTGKWTAINALDLGQPVTLIGEAVFARCLSALKSERERASKILSGPQIKPFEGDKKQFINDLEQALYASKIVSYAQGFMLMREAAKEYNWKLNNPSIALMWRGGCIIRSVFLKDITSAFRKNPELENLLFDDFFSSAIQKAEDGWRRVVAQAVLWGIPTPAHSSALAFFDGYRSSVVSANLIQAQRDYFGAHTFRVMPGKENDHLQADKDIHINWTGRGGNVSASTYTA
;
A
#
# COMPACT_ATOMS: atom_id res chain seq x y z
N MET A 1 18.07 15.09 44.33
CA MET A 1 19.28 14.67 45.09
C MET A 1 19.95 15.91 45.63
N SER A 2 20.69 15.85 46.74
CA SER A 2 21.53 17.00 47.14
C SER A 2 22.56 17.27 46.03
N ASP A 3 22.97 18.53 45.86
CA ASP A 3 24.00 18.92 44.88
C ASP A 3 25.27 18.07 45.05
N GLN A 4 25.64 17.78 46.30
CA GLN A 4 26.78 16.93 46.64
C GLN A 4 26.64 15.47 46.17
N ALA A 5 25.47 14.83 46.31
CA ALA A 5 25.28 13.44 45.86
C ALA A 5 25.33 13.30 44.33
N THR A 6 24.85 14.33 43.65
CA THR A 6 24.83 14.41 42.17
C THR A 6 26.26 14.56 41.64
N LYS A 7 27.08 15.37 42.31
CA LYS A 7 28.51 15.53 42.02
C LYS A 7 29.33 14.28 42.35
N SER A 8 29.05 13.61 43.48
CA SER A 8 29.68 12.34 43.85
C SER A 8 29.41 11.22 42.83
N LEU A 9 28.20 11.19 42.25
CA LEU A 9 27.85 10.24 41.18
C LEU A 9 28.67 10.48 39.91
N ALA A 10 28.90 11.74 39.52
CA ALA A 10 29.71 12.09 38.35
C ALA A 10 31.15 11.54 38.47
N PHE A 11 31.77 11.66 39.64
CA PHE A 11 33.09 11.07 39.91
C PHE A 11 33.04 9.53 39.90
N ALA A 12 31.99 8.91 40.43
CA ALA A 12 31.84 7.44 40.41
C ALA A 12 31.69 6.87 38.98
N ILE A 13 31.03 7.61 38.08
CA ILE A 13 30.90 7.23 36.66
C ILE A 13 32.23 7.43 35.93
N ALA A 14 32.91 8.56 36.16
CA ALA A 14 34.23 8.81 35.58
C ALA A 14 35.25 7.73 36.00
N ASP A 15 35.26 7.33 37.27
CA ASP A 15 36.14 6.28 37.77
C ASP A 15 35.83 4.91 37.15
N TRP A 16 34.56 4.61 36.89
CA TRP A 16 34.17 3.39 36.19
C TRP A 16 34.63 3.40 34.72
N LEU A 17 34.48 4.52 34.01
CA LEU A 17 34.95 4.67 32.63
C LEU A 17 36.46 4.46 32.49
N HIS A 18 37.23 4.81 33.52
CA HIS A 18 38.68 4.60 33.57
C HIS A 18 39.08 3.28 34.25
N SER A 19 38.12 2.48 34.73
CA SER A 19 38.38 1.16 35.32
C SER A 19 38.65 0.08 34.27
N LYS A 20 39.21 -1.06 34.71
CA LYS A 20 39.46 -2.21 33.82
C LYS A 20 38.17 -2.84 33.26
N ASP A 21 37.03 -2.64 33.91
CA ASP A 21 35.74 -3.19 33.46
C ASP A 21 35.19 -2.44 32.23
N ALA A 22 35.64 -1.21 31.99
CA ALA A 22 35.33 -0.44 30.78
C ALA A 22 36.37 -0.61 29.66
N ALA A 23 37.37 -1.49 29.83
CA ALA A 23 38.57 -1.57 28.98
C ALA A 23 38.33 -2.05 27.53
N SER A 24 37.09 -2.39 27.14
CA SER A 24 36.73 -2.70 25.75
C SER A 24 36.39 -1.46 24.91
N ALA A 25 36.34 -0.25 25.50
CA ALA A 25 35.99 0.98 24.80
C ALA A 25 37.23 1.81 24.40
N ASP A 26 37.18 2.36 23.19
CA ASP A 26 38.16 3.31 22.63
C ASP A 26 38.50 4.42 23.65
N ALA A 27 39.80 4.69 23.83
CA ALA A 27 40.28 5.61 24.87
C ALA A 27 39.80 7.06 24.63
N GLY A 28 39.72 7.50 23.37
CA GLY A 28 39.22 8.83 23.03
C GLY A 28 37.72 8.98 23.29
N LYS A 29 36.93 7.92 23.06
CA LYS A 29 35.51 7.91 23.43
C LYS A 29 35.28 7.96 24.93
N ARG A 30 36.16 7.36 25.73
CA ARG A 30 36.09 7.42 27.20
C ARG A 30 36.42 8.82 27.73
N GLU A 31 37.43 9.49 27.17
CA GLU A 31 37.72 10.88 27.49
C GLU A 31 36.56 11.82 27.09
N GLN A 32 35.97 11.61 25.91
CA GLN A 32 34.81 12.37 25.46
C GLN A 32 33.60 12.17 26.39
N ALA A 33 33.33 10.93 26.82
CA ALA A 33 32.27 10.64 27.78
C ALA A 33 32.53 11.26 29.15
N SER A 34 33.78 11.23 29.63
CA SER A 34 34.18 11.86 30.91
C SER A 34 34.02 13.38 30.87
N SER A 35 34.30 14.01 29.72
CA SER A 35 34.07 15.43 29.47
C SER A 35 32.58 15.79 29.49
N LEU A 36 31.74 15.01 28.79
CA LEU A 36 30.30 15.21 28.78
C LEU A 36 29.67 15.03 30.18
N ILE A 37 30.20 14.11 30.99
CA ILE A 37 29.76 13.94 32.38
C ILE A 37 30.22 15.13 33.23
N SER A 38 31.44 15.62 33.05
CA SER A 38 31.92 16.83 33.73
C SER A 38 31.02 18.03 33.44
N GLU A 39 30.64 18.23 32.18
CA GLU A 39 29.74 19.30 31.74
C GLU A 39 28.32 19.14 32.30
N ALA A 40 27.72 17.96 32.15
CA ALA A 40 26.34 17.70 32.58
C ALA A 40 26.13 17.83 34.10
N PHE A 41 27.17 17.57 34.89
CA PHE A 41 27.10 17.59 36.35
C PHE A 41 27.80 18.83 36.96
N GLY A 42 28.33 19.73 36.13
CA GLY A 42 28.97 20.97 36.57
C GLY A 42 30.18 20.75 37.49
N VAL A 43 30.97 19.71 37.23
CA VAL A 43 32.18 19.35 37.98
C VAL A 43 33.31 19.02 37.04
N ASP A 44 34.56 19.21 37.47
CA ASP A 44 35.72 18.74 36.71
C ASP A 44 36.19 17.41 37.30
N THR A 45 35.88 16.29 36.64
CA THR A 45 36.22 14.95 37.14
C THR A 45 37.73 14.65 37.09
N SER A 46 38.52 15.51 36.43
CA SER A 46 39.98 15.45 36.38
C SER A 46 40.66 16.25 37.51
N ASN A 47 39.92 17.17 38.15
CA ASN A 47 40.46 18.04 39.19
C ASN A 47 40.64 17.31 40.54
N ALA A 48 41.87 17.30 41.06
CA ALA A 48 42.24 16.55 42.27
C ALA A 48 41.56 17.07 43.56
N GLU A 49 41.32 18.38 43.69
CA GLU A 49 40.68 18.98 44.87
C GLU A 49 39.17 18.69 44.88
N GLN A 50 38.52 18.81 43.73
CA GLN A 50 37.11 18.43 43.59
C GLN A 50 36.91 16.93 43.82
N ARG A 51 37.84 16.10 43.31
CA ARG A 51 37.86 14.66 43.56
C ARG A 51 38.00 14.33 45.05
N ALA A 52 38.91 15.00 45.76
CA ALA A 52 39.07 14.81 47.21
C ALA A 52 37.83 15.26 48.02
N THR A 53 37.03 16.19 47.47
CA THR A 53 35.81 16.73 48.09
C THR A 53 34.58 15.86 47.81
N TYR A 54 34.40 15.42 46.56
CA TYR A 54 33.16 14.77 46.10
C TYR A 54 33.29 13.25 45.93
N ALA A 55 34.48 12.69 45.71
CA ALA A 55 34.68 11.24 45.58
C ALA A 55 34.94 10.54 46.94
N LYS A 56 35.23 11.31 48.00
CA LYS A 56 35.59 10.77 49.31
C LYS A 56 34.39 10.11 50.00
N GLY A 57 34.43 8.78 50.12
CA GLY A 57 33.37 7.98 50.76
C GLY A 57 32.17 7.70 49.86
N SER A 58 32.22 8.05 48.57
CA SER A 58 31.15 7.71 47.63
C SER A 58 31.21 6.22 47.29
N PRO A 59 30.10 5.47 47.39
CA PRO A 59 30.06 4.08 46.92
C PRO A 59 30.39 4.06 45.43
N GLY A 60 31.23 3.13 44.98
CA GLY A 60 31.50 2.95 43.55
C GLY A 60 30.19 2.71 42.77
N LEU A 61 30.16 3.01 41.48
CA LEU A 61 28.94 3.01 40.66
C LEU A 61 28.10 1.71 40.79
N SER A 62 28.78 0.57 40.89
CA SER A 62 28.14 -0.74 41.10
C SER A 62 27.37 -0.81 42.43
N ALA A 63 27.91 -0.25 43.50
CA ALA A 63 27.24 -0.20 44.80
C ALA A 63 26.06 0.79 44.81
N ILE A 64 26.15 1.90 44.07
CA ILE A 64 25.02 2.83 43.87
C ILE A 64 23.88 2.11 43.13
N PHE A 65 24.22 1.34 42.09
CA PHE A 65 23.25 0.56 41.33
C PHE A 65 22.57 -0.53 42.17
N ASP A 66 23.32 -1.23 43.03
CA ASP A 66 22.76 -2.20 43.96
C ASP A 66 21.83 -1.57 45.00
N VAL A 67 22.13 -0.36 45.47
CA VAL A 67 21.26 0.40 46.36
C VAL A 67 19.99 0.83 45.64
N PHE A 68 20.07 1.25 44.37
CA PHE A 68 18.91 1.54 43.53
C PHE A 68 18.01 0.30 43.37
N LEU A 69 18.58 -0.86 43.03
CA LEU A 69 17.83 -2.11 42.90
C LEU A 69 17.17 -2.55 44.23
N LYS A 70 17.87 -2.34 45.35
CA LYS A 70 17.32 -2.59 46.69
C LYS A 70 16.22 -1.60 47.07
N ALA A 71 16.36 -0.33 46.70
CA ALA A 71 15.35 0.70 46.92
C ALA A 71 14.09 0.44 46.08
N GLN A 72 14.27 0.01 44.82
CA GLN A 72 13.17 -0.38 43.94
C GLN A 72 12.39 -1.59 44.49
N LYS A 73 13.09 -2.56 45.09
CA LYS A 73 12.47 -3.68 45.83
C LYS A 73 11.78 -3.25 47.13
N LYS A 74 12.25 -2.19 47.78
CA LYS A 74 11.66 -1.63 49.02
C LYS A 74 10.46 -0.70 48.78
N MET A 75 10.30 -0.18 47.56
CA MET A 75 9.15 0.64 47.15
C MET A 75 7.93 -0.20 46.72
N ALA A 76 7.99 -1.53 46.85
CA ALA A 76 6.78 -2.36 46.87
C ALA A 76 6.00 -2.07 48.16
N PRO A 77 4.71 -1.70 48.09
CA PRO A 77 4.00 -1.14 49.23
C PRO A 77 3.70 -2.21 50.29
N ALA A 78 4.00 -1.88 51.54
CA ALA A 78 3.53 -2.58 52.74
C ALA A 78 2.59 -1.65 53.52
N ASP A 79 1.56 -2.26 54.10
CA ASP A 79 0.33 -1.67 54.63
C ASP A 79 0.47 -0.44 55.55
N ALA A 80 -0.28 0.62 55.22
CA ALA A 80 -0.75 1.62 56.18
C ALA A 80 -2.14 2.14 55.75
N LYS A 81 -3.18 1.80 56.51
CA LYS A 81 -4.52 2.43 56.48
C LYS A 81 -4.44 3.79 57.20
N PRO A 82 -5.12 4.86 56.73
CA PRO A 82 -6.55 5.02 57.03
C PRO A 82 -7.44 5.72 55.97
N ALA A 83 -8.74 5.37 56.06
CA ALA A 83 -9.96 6.06 55.61
C ALA A 83 -10.27 6.26 54.11
N SER A 84 -10.93 5.22 53.57
CA SER A 84 -12.13 5.22 52.71
C SER A 84 -12.16 5.99 51.39
N GLU A 85 -11.86 5.27 50.30
CA GLU A 85 -12.84 4.93 49.23
C GLU A 85 -12.28 3.72 48.45
N GLU A 86 -12.99 2.59 48.44
CA GLU A 86 -12.55 1.36 47.75
C GLU A 86 -12.73 1.47 46.21
N PRO A 87 -11.78 0.98 45.40
CA PRO A 87 -12.01 0.75 43.98
C PRO A 87 -12.92 -0.47 43.83
N LYS A 88 -14.13 -0.26 43.29
CA LYS A 88 -15.06 -1.34 42.93
C LYS A 88 -14.35 -2.33 42.00
N GLY A 89 -14.22 -3.58 42.43
CA GLY A 89 -13.86 -4.68 41.54
C GLY A 89 -14.85 -4.78 40.36
N VAL A 90 -14.36 -5.21 39.20
CA VAL A 90 -15.20 -5.46 38.01
C VAL A 90 -16.35 -6.40 38.41
N SER A 91 -17.60 -5.97 38.20
CA SER A 91 -18.76 -6.74 38.62
C SER A 91 -18.81 -8.12 37.95
N GLU A 92 -19.37 -9.13 38.60
CA GLU A 92 -19.55 -10.46 37.98
C GLU A 92 -20.35 -10.37 36.67
N ALA A 93 -21.27 -9.40 36.57
CA ALA A 93 -22.02 -9.12 35.35
C ALA A 93 -21.14 -8.58 34.22
N ASP A 94 -20.21 -7.66 34.52
CA ASP A 94 -19.27 -7.11 33.54
C ASP A 94 -18.24 -8.18 33.11
N GLN A 95 -17.82 -9.05 34.03
CA GLN A 95 -16.96 -10.19 33.71
C GLN A 95 -17.66 -11.18 32.76
N ALA A 96 -18.91 -11.53 33.04
CA ALA A 96 -19.70 -12.41 32.18
C ALA A 96 -19.93 -11.79 30.79
N LYS A 97 -20.25 -10.50 30.73
CA LYS A 97 -20.46 -9.78 29.47
C LYS A 97 -19.18 -9.61 28.65
N ALA A 98 -18.04 -9.36 29.31
CA ALA A 98 -16.74 -9.32 28.63
C ALA A 98 -16.40 -10.67 27.99
N GLU A 99 -16.74 -11.77 28.67
CA GLU A 99 -16.51 -13.12 28.15
C GLU A 99 -17.44 -13.48 26.97
N GLU A 100 -18.68 -13.01 27.00
CA GLU A 100 -19.61 -13.09 25.86
C GLU A 100 -19.07 -12.34 24.63
N LEU A 101 -18.62 -11.10 24.80
CA LEU A 101 -18.02 -10.29 23.74
C LEU A 101 -16.73 -10.90 23.17
N LYS A 102 -15.90 -11.54 24.02
CA LYS A 102 -14.76 -12.32 23.55
C LYS A 102 -15.21 -13.52 22.70
N ASN A 103 -16.26 -14.23 23.10
CA ASN A 103 -16.79 -15.34 22.31
C ASN A 103 -17.39 -14.87 20.98
N GLU A 104 -18.05 -13.71 20.96
CA GLU A 104 -18.53 -13.06 19.73
C GLU A 104 -17.35 -12.69 18.82
N GLY A 105 -16.32 -12.05 19.37
CA GLY A 105 -15.07 -11.76 18.65
C GLY A 105 -14.43 -13.02 18.05
N ASN A 106 -14.45 -14.15 18.77
CA ASN A 106 -13.94 -15.42 18.25
C ASN A 106 -14.78 -15.98 17.10
N LYS A 107 -16.10 -15.75 17.08
CA LYS A 107 -16.97 -16.12 15.95
C LYS A 107 -16.61 -15.28 14.73
N TYR A 108 -16.45 -13.97 14.88
CA TYR A 108 -16.02 -13.08 13.79
C TYR A 108 -14.62 -13.43 13.27
N MET A 109 -13.68 -13.76 14.16
CA MET A 109 -12.35 -14.28 13.76
C MET A 109 -12.45 -15.54 12.91
N SER A 110 -13.34 -16.46 13.26
CA SER A 110 -13.57 -17.70 12.50
C SER A 110 -14.23 -17.42 11.14
N ALA A 111 -15.10 -16.40 11.07
CA ALA A 111 -15.71 -15.92 9.84
C ALA A 111 -14.78 -15.03 8.99
N LYS A 112 -13.56 -14.75 9.46
CA LYS A 112 -12.59 -13.81 8.85
C LYS A 112 -13.08 -12.36 8.77
N ASP A 113 -14.10 -12.00 9.55
CA ASP A 113 -14.52 -10.61 9.75
C ASP A 113 -13.68 -9.99 10.87
N TYR A 114 -12.47 -9.57 10.52
CA TYR A 114 -11.53 -9.05 11.49
C TYR A 114 -11.95 -7.70 12.07
N GLY A 115 -12.74 -6.90 11.35
CA GLY A 115 -13.26 -5.61 11.84
C GLY A 115 -14.26 -5.79 12.97
N ALA A 116 -15.26 -6.67 12.77
CA ALA A 116 -16.21 -7.00 13.83
C ALA A 116 -15.55 -7.70 15.03
N ALA A 117 -14.53 -8.53 14.77
CA ALA A 117 -13.73 -9.15 15.83
C ALA A 117 -13.01 -8.11 16.70
N LEU A 118 -12.34 -7.12 16.08
CA LEU A 118 -11.65 -6.04 16.79
C LEU A 118 -12.59 -5.22 17.67
N ASN A 119 -13.78 -4.88 17.15
CA ASN A 119 -14.81 -4.16 17.91
C ASN A 119 -15.26 -4.97 19.14
N SER A 120 -15.49 -6.27 18.96
CA SER A 120 -15.95 -7.16 20.03
C SER A 120 -14.90 -7.31 21.13
N TYR A 121 -13.63 -7.54 20.77
CA TYR A 121 -12.55 -7.62 21.74
C TYR A 121 -12.28 -6.29 22.45
N THR A 122 -12.46 -5.16 21.76
CA THR A 122 -12.31 -3.83 22.38
C THR A 122 -13.35 -3.59 23.46
N LYS A 123 -14.63 -3.90 23.17
CA LYS A 123 -15.69 -3.84 24.18
C LYS A 123 -15.45 -4.79 25.35
N ALA A 124 -14.89 -5.98 25.10
CA ALA A 124 -14.52 -6.91 26.17
C ALA A 124 -13.43 -6.32 27.10
N ILE A 125 -12.45 -5.62 26.52
CA ILE A 125 -11.37 -4.95 27.26
C ILE A 125 -11.90 -3.76 28.07
N GLU A 126 -12.85 -2.99 27.54
CA GLU A 126 -13.47 -1.87 28.26
C GLU A 126 -14.21 -2.33 29.52
N LEU A 127 -14.85 -3.51 29.47
CA LEU A 127 -15.56 -4.10 30.60
C LEU A 127 -14.62 -4.81 31.59
N ASN A 128 -13.59 -5.50 31.09
CA ASN A 128 -12.62 -6.20 31.93
C ASN A 128 -11.21 -6.16 31.30
N GLY A 129 -10.52 -5.05 31.53
CA GLY A 129 -9.18 -4.79 31.02
C GLY A 129 -8.06 -5.58 31.71
N ALA A 130 -8.38 -6.46 32.67
CA ALA A 130 -7.40 -7.28 33.40
C ALA A 130 -7.20 -8.68 32.79
N SER A 131 -7.90 -9.03 31.71
CA SER A 131 -7.75 -10.33 31.06
C SER A 131 -6.68 -10.31 29.96
N PRO A 132 -5.60 -11.12 30.05
CA PRO A 132 -4.56 -11.18 29.02
C PRO A 132 -5.08 -11.81 27.71
N VAL A 133 -6.16 -12.59 27.80
CA VAL A 133 -6.77 -13.29 26.65
C VAL A 133 -7.38 -12.30 25.65
N PHE A 134 -8.01 -11.23 26.13
CA PHE A 134 -8.69 -10.28 25.25
C PHE A 134 -7.69 -9.50 24.39
N TYR A 135 -6.62 -9.00 25.02
CA TYR A 135 -5.52 -8.35 24.30
C TYR A 135 -4.83 -9.33 23.35
N SER A 136 -4.57 -10.58 23.75
CA SER A 136 -3.95 -11.57 22.86
C SER A 136 -4.81 -11.92 21.64
N ASN A 137 -6.13 -12.00 21.79
CA ASN A 137 -7.06 -12.24 20.69
C ASN A 137 -7.17 -11.02 19.76
N ARG A 138 -7.20 -9.81 20.32
CA ARG A 138 -7.20 -8.56 19.54
C ARG A 138 -5.89 -8.37 18.78
N ALA A 139 -4.75 -8.73 19.39
CA ALA A 139 -3.45 -8.79 18.71
C ALA A 139 -3.43 -9.77 17.53
N ALA A 140 -4.13 -10.90 17.65
CA ALA A 140 -4.29 -11.85 16.55
C ALA A 140 -5.10 -11.24 15.40
N ALA A 141 -6.20 -10.54 15.70
CA ALA A 141 -7.02 -9.86 14.70
C ALA A 141 -6.25 -8.75 13.98
N TYR A 142 -5.52 -7.90 14.72
CA TYR A 142 -4.65 -6.87 14.16
C TYR A 142 -3.57 -7.47 13.23
N SER A 143 -2.99 -8.61 13.61
CA SER A 143 -2.03 -9.31 12.76
C SER A 143 -2.62 -9.79 11.43
N GLN A 144 -3.89 -10.20 11.39
CA GLN A 144 -4.54 -10.68 10.15
C GLN A 144 -4.81 -9.55 9.15
N ILE A 145 -4.91 -8.30 9.61
CA ILE A 145 -5.13 -7.12 8.76
C ILE A 145 -3.87 -6.29 8.53
N GLY A 146 -2.70 -6.81 8.90
CA GLY A 146 -1.40 -6.14 8.71
C GLY A 146 -1.14 -4.95 9.63
N GLN A 147 -1.89 -4.82 10.74
CA GLN A 147 -1.68 -3.79 11.76
C GLN A 147 -0.68 -4.30 12.82
N HIS A 148 0.59 -4.39 12.44
CA HIS A 148 1.61 -5.05 13.26
C HIS A 148 1.96 -4.28 14.54
N ASP A 149 1.95 -2.95 14.52
CA ASP A 149 2.27 -2.14 15.70
C ASP A 149 1.19 -2.25 16.79
N GLU A 150 -0.08 -2.23 16.40
CA GLU A 150 -1.22 -2.47 17.29
C GLU A 150 -1.19 -3.90 17.84
N ALA A 151 -0.86 -4.88 16.99
CA ALA A 151 -0.66 -6.27 17.43
C ALA A 151 0.49 -6.41 18.44
N ILE A 152 1.60 -5.70 18.23
CA ILE A 152 2.75 -5.67 19.16
C ILE A 152 2.34 -5.06 20.49
N ALA A 153 1.63 -3.92 20.47
CA ALA A 153 1.19 -3.23 21.68
C ALA A 153 0.26 -4.12 22.54
N ASP A 154 -0.74 -4.74 21.91
CA ASP A 154 -1.68 -5.62 22.60
C ASP A 154 -1.01 -6.92 23.08
N ALA A 155 -0.10 -7.50 22.30
CA ALA A 155 0.62 -8.69 22.73
C ALA A 155 1.59 -8.41 23.89
N LYS A 156 2.24 -7.24 23.90
CA LYS A 156 3.02 -6.75 25.06
C LYS A 156 2.12 -6.59 26.27
N LYS A 157 0.97 -5.92 26.12
CA LYS A 157 0.02 -5.73 27.22
C LYS A 157 -0.48 -7.05 27.81
N ALA A 158 -0.80 -8.03 26.95
CA ALA A 158 -1.17 -9.38 27.40
C ALA A 158 -0.06 -10.04 28.22
N SER A 159 1.20 -9.89 27.81
CA SER A 159 2.37 -10.44 28.52
C SER A 159 2.72 -9.69 29.82
N GLU A 160 2.33 -8.42 29.94
CA GLU A 160 2.45 -7.64 31.18
C GLU A 160 1.40 -8.05 32.20
N ILE A 161 0.17 -8.32 31.75
CA ILE A 161 -0.94 -8.77 32.60
C ILE A 161 -0.67 -10.18 33.13
N ASP A 162 -0.25 -11.11 32.27
CA ASP A 162 0.16 -12.46 32.67
C ASP A 162 1.48 -12.85 32.00
N PRO A 163 2.61 -12.70 32.72
CA PRO A 163 3.92 -13.12 32.23
C PRO A 163 4.07 -14.62 31.98
N LYS A 164 3.12 -15.47 32.45
CA LYS A 164 3.10 -16.91 32.16
C LYS A 164 2.19 -17.25 30.98
N PHE A 165 1.57 -16.27 30.34
CA PHE A 165 0.68 -16.50 29.21
C PHE A 165 1.47 -16.66 27.90
N GLY A 166 1.92 -17.89 27.62
CA GLY A 166 2.72 -18.21 26.43
C GLY A 166 2.16 -17.65 25.11
N LYS A 167 0.83 -17.70 24.91
CA LYS A 167 0.19 -17.15 23.71
C LYS A 167 0.52 -15.68 23.46
N ALA A 168 0.70 -14.85 24.50
CA ALA A 168 1.09 -13.45 24.34
C ALA A 168 2.45 -13.32 23.64
N TYR A 169 3.44 -14.09 24.06
CA TYR A 169 4.78 -14.09 23.46
C TYR A 169 4.79 -14.64 22.04
N SER A 170 3.96 -15.65 21.74
CA SER A 170 3.79 -16.15 20.37
C SER A 170 3.18 -15.09 19.45
N ARG A 171 2.16 -14.35 19.90
CA ARG A 171 1.57 -13.23 19.14
C ARG A 171 2.56 -12.08 18.96
N LEU A 172 3.31 -11.76 20.01
CA LEU A 172 4.33 -10.71 19.98
C LEU A 172 5.45 -11.05 18.99
N GLY A 173 6.00 -12.26 19.08
CA GLY A 173 7.04 -12.73 18.15
C GLY A 173 6.55 -12.76 16.71
N HIS A 174 5.31 -13.19 16.46
CA HIS A 174 4.73 -13.20 15.12
C HIS A 174 4.57 -11.79 14.55
N ALA A 175 4.04 -10.86 15.35
CA ALA A 175 3.84 -9.48 14.91
C ALA A 175 5.18 -8.76 14.67
N LEU A 176 6.18 -8.95 15.54
CA LEU A 176 7.54 -8.41 15.38
C LEU A 176 8.25 -8.99 14.15
N PHE A 177 8.09 -10.29 13.91
CA PHE A 177 8.68 -10.94 12.73
C PHE A 177 8.05 -10.40 11.44
N ALA A 178 6.72 -10.29 11.40
CA ALA A 178 6.00 -9.74 10.26
C ALA A 178 6.31 -8.26 10.01
N SER A 179 6.69 -7.51 11.05
CA SER A 179 7.16 -6.12 10.95
C SER A 179 8.67 -5.98 10.68
N GLY A 180 9.39 -7.08 10.39
CA GLY A 180 10.84 -7.05 10.11
C GLY A 180 11.75 -6.83 11.32
N ARG A 181 11.22 -6.84 12.54
CA ARG A 181 11.96 -6.60 13.80
C ARG A 181 12.50 -7.93 14.35
N TYR A 182 13.38 -8.58 13.60
CA TYR A 182 13.76 -9.98 13.84
C TYR A 182 14.49 -10.23 15.16
N GLU A 183 15.31 -9.28 15.64
CA GLU A 183 16.00 -9.40 16.93
C GLU A 183 15.02 -9.36 18.10
N GLU A 184 14.04 -8.45 18.04
CA GLU A 184 12.97 -8.37 19.04
C GLU A 184 12.03 -9.57 18.94
N ALA A 185 11.75 -10.05 17.72
CA ALA A 185 10.97 -11.26 17.50
C ALA A 185 11.67 -12.49 18.12
N LEU A 186 12.99 -12.62 17.93
CA LEU A 186 13.79 -13.67 18.53
C LEU A 186 13.68 -13.62 20.06
N ALA A 187 13.91 -12.45 20.67
CA ALA A 187 13.80 -12.27 22.11
C ALA A 187 12.39 -12.60 22.65
N ALA A 188 11.34 -12.22 21.92
CA ALA A 188 9.96 -12.53 22.29
C ALA A 188 9.68 -14.04 22.22
N TYR A 189 10.16 -14.74 21.19
CA TYR A 189 10.01 -16.19 21.07
C TYR A 189 10.85 -16.96 22.10
N GLU A 190 12.07 -16.52 22.41
CA GLU A 190 12.91 -17.12 23.45
C GLU A 190 12.23 -17.03 24.83
N LYS A 191 11.77 -15.85 25.21
CA LYS A 191 11.01 -15.65 26.46
C LYS A 191 9.70 -16.45 26.48
N GLY A 192 9.01 -16.53 25.35
CA GLY A 192 7.83 -17.37 25.22
C GLY A 192 8.12 -18.86 25.39
N TYR A 193 9.23 -19.33 24.84
CA TYR A 193 9.67 -20.72 24.92
C TYR A 193 10.15 -21.11 26.33
N GLU A 194 10.68 -20.16 27.11
CA GLU A 194 10.92 -20.37 28.55
C GLU A 194 9.62 -20.62 29.33
N VAL A 195 8.53 -19.93 28.93
CA VAL A 195 7.21 -20.03 29.57
C VAL A 195 6.44 -21.29 29.12
N ASP A 196 6.53 -21.67 27.85
CA ASP A 196 5.92 -22.89 27.29
C ASP A 196 6.91 -23.63 26.36
N PRO A 197 7.81 -24.45 26.92
CA PRO A 197 8.83 -25.18 26.14
C PRO A 197 8.24 -26.23 25.19
N SER A 198 6.98 -26.60 25.36
CA SER A 198 6.29 -27.57 24.52
C SER A 198 5.74 -26.96 23.22
N ASN A 199 5.77 -25.64 23.11
CA ASN A 199 5.14 -24.91 22.03
C ASN A 199 5.97 -24.96 20.74
N LYS A 200 5.57 -25.85 19.82
CA LYS A 200 6.25 -26.03 18.53
C LYS A 200 6.26 -24.75 17.68
N LEU A 201 5.21 -23.93 17.74
CA LEU A 201 5.13 -22.68 16.97
C LEU A 201 6.14 -21.64 17.46
N MET A 202 6.37 -21.56 18.78
CA MET A 202 7.41 -20.70 19.34
C MET A 202 8.80 -21.16 18.95
N LYS A 203 9.06 -22.47 18.96
CA LYS A 203 10.35 -23.01 18.51
C LYS A 203 10.62 -22.69 17.04
N SER A 204 9.64 -22.93 16.16
CA SER A 204 9.77 -22.59 14.74
C SER A 204 9.93 -21.09 14.50
N GLY A 205 9.19 -20.25 15.23
CA GLY A 205 9.32 -18.79 15.17
C GLY A 205 10.70 -18.31 15.65
N MET A 206 11.22 -18.89 16.73
CA MET A 206 12.57 -18.63 17.24
C MET A 206 13.64 -18.99 16.20
N ASP A 207 13.55 -20.17 15.59
CA ASP A 207 14.51 -20.63 14.58
C ASP A 207 14.48 -19.75 13.32
N ALA A 208 13.28 -19.36 12.86
CA ALA A 208 13.12 -18.44 11.74
C ALA A 208 13.69 -17.04 12.04
N SER A 209 13.41 -16.50 13.23
CA SER A 209 13.99 -15.21 13.67
C SER A 209 15.49 -15.30 13.81
N ARG A 210 16.03 -16.39 14.37
CA ARG A 210 17.48 -16.63 14.52
C ARG A 210 18.17 -16.67 13.16
N ALA A 211 17.59 -17.33 12.18
CA ALA A 211 18.11 -17.34 10.81
C ALA A 211 18.20 -15.93 10.22
N LYS A 212 17.13 -15.13 10.37
CA LYS A 212 17.09 -13.73 9.90
C LYS A 212 18.08 -12.81 10.62
N VAL A 213 18.23 -12.93 11.93
CA VAL A 213 19.24 -12.18 12.70
C VAL A 213 20.67 -12.57 12.29
N THR A 214 20.91 -13.85 11.98
CA THR A 214 22.22 -14.33 11.53
C THR A 214 22.56 -13.81 10.13
N GLU A 215 21.57 -13.72 9.24
CA GLU A 215 21.66 -13.09 7.92
C GLU A 215 22.09 -11.62 8.05
N SER A 216 21.38 -10.82 8.87
CA SER A 216 21.70 -9.40 9.09
C SER A 216 23.07 -9.11 9.71
N LYS A 217 23.62 -10.03 10.51
CA LYS A 217 24.96 -9.87 11.12
C LYS A 217 26.11 -10.19 10.17
N ARG A 218 25.87 -10.97 9.11
CA ARG A 218 26.87 -11.23 8.08
C ARG A 218 27.05 -10.01 7.16
N ASP A 219 25.97 -9.28 6.89
CA ASP A 219 26.00 -8.06 6.07
C ASP A 219 26.73 -6.89 6.76
N GLY A 220 26.73 -6.85 8.10
CA GLY A 220 27.40 -5.78 8.88
C GLY A 220 28.93 -5.91 9.04
N ALA A 221 29.54 -7.03 8.64
CA ALA A 221 30.97 -7.30 8.86
C ALA A 221 31.88 -6.97 7.65
N VAL A 222 31.33 -6.50 6.52
CA VAL A 222 32.08 -6.34 5.24
C VAL A 222 32.49 -4.89 4.97
N THR A 223 32.68 -4.06 6.01
CA THR A 223 33.23 -2.69 5.85
C THR A 223 34.55 -2.51 6.60
N SER A 224 35.57 -3.33 6.29
CA SER A 224 36.98 -2.94 6.48
C SER A 224 37.93 -4.01 5.90
N SER A 225 38.54 -3.75 4.75
CA SER A 225 39.99 -3.92 4.49
C SER A 225 40.32 -3.87 2.99
N THR A 226 41.42 -3.20 2.70
CA THR A 226 42.12 -3.14 1.41
C THR A 226 42.78 -4.48 1.05
N PRO A 227 43.06 -4.75 -0.24
CA PRO A 227 43.39 -6.08 -0.72
C PRO A 227 44.89 -6.41 -0.59
N ARG A 228 45.21 -7.66 -0.27
CA ARG A 228 46.55 -8.22 -0.54
C ARG A 228 46.48 -9.68 -0.98
N ALA A 229 47.26 -9.97 -2.01
CA ALA A 229 47.40 -11.23 -2.73
C ALA A 229 48.14 -12.33 -1.95
N GLY A 230 47.96 -13.59 -2.38
CA GLY A 230 48.99 -14.63 -2.30
C GLY A 230 48.56 -16.02 -1.81
N GLU A 231 48.53 -16.97 -2.76
CA GLU A 231 49.02 -18.36 -2.67
C GLU A 231 48.36 -19.41 -1.73
N GLY A 232 47.82 -20.46 -2.36
CA GLY A 232 48.53 -21.74 -2.46
C GLY A 232 48.44 -22.78 -1.32
N ALA A 233 47.53 -23.75 -1.51
CA ALA A 233 47.67 -25.21 -1.30
C ALA A 233 47.94 -25.82 0.10
N GLY A 234 47.18 -26.88 0.43
CA GLY A 234 47.57 -27.91 1.40
C GLY A 234 46.40 -28.67 2.01
N GLY A 235 46.15 -29.90 1.57
CA GLY A 235 44.97 -30.71 1.92
C GLY A 235 45.13 -31.72 3.08
N ALA A 236 44.16 -32.65 3.10
CA ALA A 236 43.92 -33.78 4.01
C ALA A 236 43.24 -33.41 5.35
N GLY A 237 42.16 -34.05 5.81
CA GLY A 237 41.41 -35.24 5.40
C GLY A 237 40.73 -35.85 6.64
N ALA A 238 39.43 -36.18 6.57
CA ALA A 238 38.71 -37.24 7.33
C ALA A 238 37.17 -37.10 7.17
N GLY A 239 36.51 -38.14 6.64
CA GLY A 239 35.03 -38.30 6.60
C GLY A 239 34.46 -38.89 7.91
N PRO A 240 33.26 -39.52 7.95
CA PRO A 240 32.23 -39.70 6.94
C PRO A 240 30.86 -39.07 7.32
N GLY A 241 30.13 -38.59 6.33
CA GLY A 241 28.71 -38.28 6.44
C GLY A 241 27.87 -39.56 6.37
N ALA A 242 27.18 -39.89 7.45
CA ALA A 242 26.02 -40.78 7.44
C ALA A 242 24.81 -39.95 7.88
N GLY A 243 23.82 -39.85 6.99
CA GLY A 243 22.59 -39.11 7.22
C GLY A 243 21.76 -39.75 8.32
N GLY A 244 21.35 -38.93 9.29
CA GLY A 244 20.19 -39.18 10.14
C GLY A 244 19.04 -38.31 9.63
N MET A 245 18.15 -38.89 8.83
CA MET A 245 16.86 -38.27 8.49
C MET A 245 16.04 -38.06 9.78
N PRO A 246 15.33 -36.92 9.93
CA PRO A 246 14.34 -36.75 10.97
C PRO A 246 13.17 -37.73 10.78
N ASP A 247 12.69 -38.25 11.91
CA ASP A 247 11.60 -39.19 12.08
C ASP A 247 10.34 -38.88 11.22
N LEU A 248 10.13 -39.74 10.20
CA LEU A 248 9.00 -39.74 9.27
C LEU A 248 7.64 -40.02 9.93
N GLY A 249 7.61 -40.37 11.23
CA GLY A 249 6.37 -40.65 11.95
C GLY A 249 5.42 -39.45 12.10
N ALA A 250 5.93 -38.22 12.07
CA ALA A 250 5.10 -37.03 12.29
C ALA A 250 4.39 -36.49 11.03
N LEU A 251 4.77 -36.96 9.84
CA LEU A 251 4.16 -36.56 8.55
C LEU A 251 2.97 -37.46 8.14
N LEU A 252 2.82 -38.63 8.76
CA LEU A 252 1.79 -39.61 8.42
C LEU A 252 0.45 -39.40 9.15
N ASN A 253 0.34 -38.42 10.04
CA ASN A 253 -0.92 -38.12 10.74
C ASN A 253 -1.78 -37.06 10.03
N ASN A 254 -1.39 -36.60 8.84
CA ASN A 254 -2.24 -35.80 7.97
C ASN A 254 -2.68 -36.66 6.76
N PRO A 255 -3.94 -37.14 6.72
CA PRO A 255 -4.43 -38.06 5.69
C PRO A 255 -4.29 -37.52 4.26
N MET A 256 -4.36 -36.19 4.09
CA MET A 256 -4.26 -35.52 2.79
C MET A 256 -2.80 -35.41 2.31
N LEU A 257 -1.87 -35.21 3.25
CA LEU A 257 -0.43 -35.23 2.95
C LEU A 257 0.08 -36.65 2.71
N ALA A 258 -0.47 -37.64 3.42
CA ALA A 258 -0.14 -39.04 3.20
C ALA A 258 -0.56 -39.49 1.80
N SER A 259 -1.76 -39.13 1.33
CA SER A 259 -2.20 -39.43 -0.03
C SER A 259 -1.37 -38.70 -1.10
N MET A 260 -1.00 -37.44 -0.84
CA MET A 260 -0.19 -36.62 -1.76
C MET A 260 1.26 -37.10 -1.85
N ALA A 261 1.86 -37.49 -0.72
CA ALA A 261 3.20 -38.05 -0.66
C ALA A 261 3.25 -39.44 -1.32
N GLN A 262 2.21 -40.25 -1.16
CA GLN A 262 2.09 -41.55 -1.82
C GLN A 262 1.93 -41.41 -3.34
N GLN A 263 1.20 -40.40 -3.82
CA GLN A 263 1.14 -40.04 -5.24
C GLN A 263 2.48 -39.51 -5.77
N MET A 264 3.20 -38.68 -5.02
CA MET A 264 4.49 -38.14 -5.46
C MET A 264 5.61 -39.19 -5.49
N MET A 265 5.59 -40.17 -4.57
CA MET A 265 6.54 -41.29 -4.60
C MET A 265 6.25 -42.30 -5.71
N GLN A 266 4.98 -42.50 -6.08
CA GLN A 266 4.63 -43.36 -7.23
C GLN A 266 5.05 -42.75 -8.58
N ASN A 267 5.19 -41.42 -8.67
CA ASN A 267 5.42 -40.71 -9.92
C ASN A 267 6.84 -40.12 -10.07
N GLY A 268 7.77 -40.37 -9.15
CA GLY A 268 9.19 -39.96 -9.29
C GLY A 268 9.49 -38.45 -9.16
N GLY A 269 8.53 -37.65 -8.70
CA GLY A 269 8.62 -36.17 -8.73
C GLY A 269 9.70 -35.54 -7.85
N LEU A 270 10.21 -36.27 -6.84
CA LEU A 270 11.23 -35.74 -5.93
C LEU A 270 12.64 -35.75 -6.56
N GLU A 271 12.91 -36.70 -7.44
CA GLU A 271 14.20 -36.88 -8.10
C GLU A 271 14.42 -35.84 -9.22
N GLN A 272 13.34 -35.37 -9.84
CA GLN A 272 13.36 -34.27 -10.83
C GLN A 272 13.56 -32.88 -10.21
N LEU A 273 13.19 -32.70 -8.93
CA LEU A 273 13.28 -31.42 -8.23
C LEU A 273 14.72 -31.09 -7.82
N MET A 274 15.49 -32.12 -7.42
CA MET A 274 16.90 -31.96 -7.03
C MET A 274 17.87 -31.90 -8.21
N ASN A 275 17.47 -32.39 -9.39
CA ASN A 275 18.26 -32.26 -10.62
C ASN A 275 17.94 -30.98 -11.41
N ASN A 276 17.20 -30.03 -10.83
CA ASN A 276 16.81 -28.80 -11.50
C ASN A 276 18.02 -27.82 -11.62
N PRO A 277 18.50 -27.54 -12.84
CA PRO A 277 19.67 -26.68 -13.07
C PRO A 277 19.48 -25.26 -12.54
N MET A 278 18.24 -24.76 -12.50
CA MET A 278 17.88 -23.41 -12.08
C MET A 278 18.10 -23.21 -10.57
N LEU A 279 17.88 -24.25 -9.75
CA LEU A 279 18.16 -24.25 -8.31
C LEU A 279 19.67 -24.19 -8.02
N ARG A 280 20.47 -24.81 -8.89
CA ARG A 280 21.93 -24.77 -8.84
C ARG A 280 22.47 -23.41 -9.27
N GLN A 281 21.91 -22.86 -10.34
CA GLN A 281 22.29 -21.54 -10.86
C GLN A 281 21.90 -20.40 -9.91
N MET A 282 20.79 -20.55 -9.19
CA MET A 282 20.38 -19.65 -8.12
C MET A 282 21.37 -19.71 -6.95
N ALA A 283 21.86 -20.90 -6.58
CA ALA A 283 22.89 -21.04 -5.55
C ALA A 283 24.23 -20.39 -5.93
N ASP A 284 24.58 -20.38 -7.23
CA ASP A 284 25.80 -19.72 -7.73
C ASP A 284 25.66 -18.18 -7.80
N GLN A 285 24.48 -17.66 -8.14
CA GLN A 285 24.22 -16.20 -8.19
C GLN A 285 24.16 -15.52 -6.81
N TYR A 286 23.79 -16.26 -5.76
CA TYR A 286 23.87 -15.73 -4.39
C TYR A 286 25.32 -15.60 -3.88
N GLY A 287 26.31 -16.10 -4.63
CA GLY A 287 27.73 -15.92 -4.35
C GLY A 287 28.31 -14.57 -4.78
N SER A 288 27.57 -13.68 -5.47
CA SER A 288 28.15 -12.50 -6.15
C SER A 288 27.51 -11.13 -5.85
N GLY A 289 26.91 -10.93 -4.67
CA GLY A 289 26.92 -9.61 -3.99
C GLY A 289 26.12 -8.43 -4.58
N GLY A 290 24.84 -8.58 -4.93
CA GLY A 290 23.94 -7.44 -5.20
C GLY A 290 23.05 -7.08 -4.00
N GLY A 291 23.19 -5.87 -3.43
CA GLY A 291 22.41 -5.38 -2.28
C GLY A 291 21.07 -4.72 -2.64
N MET A 292 20.11 -4.71 -1.71
CA MET A 292 18.78 -4.07 -1.88
C MET A 292 18.75 -2.63 -1.30
N PRO A 293 17.91 -1.71 -1.83
CA PRO A 293 17.81 -0.33 -1.33
C PRO A 293 17.03 -0.19 -0.01
N ASP A 294 17.34 0.90 0.71
CA ASP A 294 16.90 1.24 2.07
C ASP A 294 15.38 1.43 2.22
N ILE A 295 14.75 0.55 3.01
CA ILE A 295 13.32 0.50 3.31
C ILE A 295 12.86 1.66 4.22
N ASN A 296 13.76 2.34 4.94
CA ASN A 296 13.39 3.47 5.81
C ASN A 296 13.01 4.73 5.02
N ALA A 297 13.44 4.85 3.76
CA ALA A 297 12.98 5.89 2.85
C ALA A 297 11.54 5.63 2.36
N MET A 298 11.11 4.37 2.24
CA MET A 298 9.78 3.99 1.74
C MET A 298 8.65 4.07 2.77
N MET A 299 8.97 4.12 4.07
CA MET A 299 7.97 4.11 5.17
C MET A 299 7.60 5.49 5.75
N ASN A 300 8.16 6.57 5.21
CA ASN A 300 7.73 7.94 5.50
C ASN A 300 6.90 8.46 4.32
N ASN A 301 5.82 9.22 4.52
CA ASN A 301 5.05 9.79 3.41
C ASN A 301 5.75 11.06 2.89
N PRO A 302 6.55 11.01 1.80
CA PRO A 302 7.40 12.14 1.41
C PRO A 302 6.58 13.20 0.66
N GLN A 303 5.39 12.81 0.15
CA GLN A 303 4.41 13.72 -0.43
C GLN A 303 3.98 14.82 0.54
N LEU A 304 3.96 14.52 1.86
CA LEU A 304 3.61 15.48 2.91
C LEU A 304 4.67 16.59 3.04
N ARG A 305 5.95 16.20 3.15
CA ARG A 305 7.08 17.15 3.25
C ARG A 305 7.19 18.03 2.01
N HIS A 306 6.97 17.43 0.84
CA HIS A 306 7.05 18.16 -0.43
C HIS A 306 5.85 19.08 -0.69
N ALA A 307 4.64 18.71 -0.26
CA ALA A 307 3.46 19.56 -0.36
C ALA A 307 3.58 20.84 0.51
N ASP A 308 4.11 20.71 1.73
CA ASP A 308 4.36 21.85 2.61
C ASP A 308 5.36 22.83 1.97
N ILE A 309 6.42 22.31 1.37
CA ILE A 309 7.43 23.11 0.65
C ILE A 309 6.82 23.82 -0.57
N GLY A 310 5.99 23.13 -1.36
CA GLY A 310 5.30 23.74 -2.50
C GLY A 310 4.41 24.92 -2.09
N LEU A 311 3.74 24.85 -0.93
CA LEU A 311 2.96 25.97 -0.39
C LEU A 311 3.85 27.16 0.02
N ILE A 312 5.00 26.89 0.64
CA ILE A 312 5.96 27.92 1.05
C ILE A 312 6.52 28.67 -0.16
N ASP A 313 6.89 27.95 -1.22
CA ASP A 313 7.44 28.53 -2.45
C ASP A 313 6.43 29.49 -3.11
N LYS A 314 5.12 29.33 -2.83
CA LYS A 314 4.04 30.23 -3.26
C LYS A 314 3.71 31.33 -2.25
N GLY A 315 4.52 31.48 -1.20
CA GLY A 315 4.45 32.56 -0.23
C GLY A 315 3.56 32.30 0.98
N TYR A 316 3.05 31.09 1.17
CA TYR A 316 2.21 30.74 2.31
C TYR A 316 3.05 30.38 3.56
N THR A 317 2.54 30.74 4.74
CA THR A 317 3.04 30.25 6.03
C THR A 317 2.25 29.00 6.39
N VAL A 318 2.92 27.91 6.70
CA VAL A 318 2.30 26.60 6.95
C VAL A 318 2.57 26.19 8.40
N ALA A 319 1.54 25.73 9.11
CA ALA A 319 1.72 25.02 10.37
C ALA A 319 1.82 23.52 10.08
N ALA A 320 2.82 22.84 10.62
CA ALA A 320 3.03 21.41 10.46
C ALA A 320 2.79 20.68 11.79
N TYR A 321 2.06 19.58 11.73
CA TYR A 321 1.80 18.72 12.89
C TYR A 321 1.86 17.25 12.47
N ASN A 322 2.37 16.40 13.36
CA ASN A 322 2.33 14.96 13.20
C ASN A 322 2.13 14.30 14.58
N ARG A 323 1.38 13.19 14.61
CA ARG A 323 1.11 12.41 15.84
C ARG A 323 2.40 12.05 16.59
N THR A 324 3.44 11.68 15.84
CA THR A 324 4.79 11.48 16.37
C THR A 324 5.56 12.78 16.22
N THR A 325 5.68 13.55 17.31
CA THR A 325 6.22 14.91 17.30
C THR A 325 7.69 15.01 16.91
N SER A 326 8.50 13.97 17.16
CA SER A 326 9.89 13.94 16.68
C SER A 326 10.03 14.04 15.16
N LYS A 327 8.97 13.70 14.39
CA LYS A 327 8.95 13.94 12.94
C LYS A 327 8.78 15.42 12.59
N VAL A 328 8.12 16.19 13.44
CA VAL A 328 7.99 17.66 13.29
C VAL A 328 9.36 18.29 13.52
N ASP A 329 10.03 17.92 14.60
CA ASP A 329 11.37 18.43 14.93
C ASP A 329 12.37 18.12 13.81
N ALA A 330 12.42 16.87 13.35
CA ALA A 330 13.29 16.47 12.24
C ALA A 330 12.99 17.24 10.94
N PHE A 331 11.72 17.50 10.61
CA PHE A 331 11.36 18.26 9.41
C PHE A 331 11.80 19.73 9.51
N LEU A 332 11.58 20.37 10.67
CA LEU A 332 11.99 21.76 10.92
C LEU A 332 13.50 21.94 10.91
N GLU A 333 14.25 20.96 11.42
CA GLU A 333 15.72 20.98 11.46
C GLU A 333 16.37 20.70 10.11
N ASN A 334 15.65 20.04 9.19
CA ASN A 334 16.15 19.64 7.88
C ASN A 334 15.41 20.37 6.74
N GLU A 335 14.42 19.74 6.11
CA GLU A 335 13.86 20.21 4.84
C GLU A 335 13.11 21.54 4.96
N ALA A 336 12.54 21.85 6.13
CA ALA A 336 11.87 23.12 6.41
C ALA A 336 12.78 24.17 7.07
N LYS A 337 14.08 23.89 7.25
CA LYS A 337 15.00 24.83 7.88
C LYS A 337 15.11 26.13 7.08
N GLY A 338 14.91 27.26 7.75
CA GLY A 338 14.96 28.59 7.11
C GLY A 338 13.73 28.94 6.27
N THR A 339 12.68 28.11 6.31
CA THR A 339 11.40 28.38 5.65
C THR A 339 10.41 29.07 6.59
N LYS A 340 9.17 29.31 6.12
CA LYS A 340 8.06 29.86 6.92
C LYS A 340 7.17 28.77 7.55
N VAL A 341 7.67 27.54 7.71
CA VAL A 341 6.94 26.49 8.43
C VAL A 341 7.10 26.68 9.93
N VAL A 342 5.99 26.55 10.65
CA VAL A 342 5.98 26.48 12.11
C VAL A 342 5.50 25.10 12.54
N GLY A 343 6.20 24.47 13.48
CA GLY A 343 5.76 23.18 14.04
C GLY A 343 4.83 23.36 15.22
N ALA A 344 3.97 22.38 15.43
CA ALA A 344 3.20 22.21 16.65
C ALA A 344 3.44 20.82 17.25
N HIS A 345 3.32 20.70 18.57
CA HIS A 345 3.51 19.46 19.32
C HIS A 345 2.22 18.93 19.94
N SER A 346 1.11 19.64 19.75
CA SER A 346 -0.25 19.18 20.07
C SER A 346 -1.27 19.67 19.06
N ILE A 347 -2.43 18.99 18.98
CA ILE A 347 -3.53 19.42 18.10
C ILE A 347 -4.07 20.80 18.50
N GLN A 348 -4.18 21.06 19.81
CA GLN A 348 -4.66 22.35 20.31
C GLN A 348 -3.72 23.49 19.92
N GLU A 349 -2.40 23.29 20.06
CA GLU A 349 -1.39 24.23 19.59
C GLU A 349 -1.47 24.42 18.08
N PHE A 350 -1.52 23.32 17.31
CA PHE A 350 -1.65 23.36 15.86
C PHE A 350 -2.83 24.22 15.41
N VAL A 351 -4.02 23.98 15.97
CA VAL A 351 -5.25 24.72 15.65
C VAL A 351 -5.17 26.20 16.07
N SER A 352 -4.41 26.52 17.11
CA SER A 352 -4.20 27.91 17.58
C SER A 352 -3.32 28.75 16.64
N LEU A 353 -2.46 28.11 15.85
CA LEU A 353 -1.56 28.78 14.88
C LEU A 353 -2.29 29.18 13.58
N LEU A 354 -3.52 28.70 13.36
CA LEU A 354 -4.24 28.87 12.10
C LEU A 354 -5.12 30.12 12.09
N LYS A 355 -5.10 30.84 10.97
CA LYS A 355 -6.06 31.92 10.69
C LYS A 355 -7.46 31.36 10.49
N ARG A 356 -8.49 32.15 10.83
CA ARG A 356 -9.90 31.82 10.61
C ARG A 356 -10.37 32.30 9.21
N PRO A 357 -11.27 31.59 8.52
CA PRO A 357 -11.66 30.20 8.81
C PRO A 357 -10.43 29.28 8.68
N ARG A 358 -10.30 28.34 9.62
CA ARG A 358 -9.15 27.43 9.69
C ARG A 358 -9.20 26.46 8.53
N LYS A 359 -8.03 26.14 7.96
CA LYS A 359 -7.87 25.27 6.80
C LYS A 359 -6.86 24.20 7.15
N ILE A 360 -7.32 22.96 7.27
CA ILE A 360 -6.51 21.86 7.80
C ILE A 360 -6.46 20.75 6.78
N ILE A 361 -5.28 20.45 6.24
CA ILE A 361 -5.06 19.36 5.29
C ILE A 361 -4.55 18.13 6.04
N LEU A 362 -5.29 17.02 5.90
CA LEU A 362 -4.95 15.70 6.39
C LEU A 362 -4.34 14.90 5.25
N LEU A 363 -3.06 14.54 5.38
CA LEU A 363 -2.34 13.67 4.45
C LEU A 363 -1.89 12.38 5.16
N VAL A 364 -2.84 11.75 5.83
CA VAL A 364 -2.61 10.55 6.64
C VAL A 364 -3.03 9.28 5.89
N LYS A 365 -2.74 8.12 6.47
CA LYS A 365 -3.20 6.83 5.92
C LYS A 365 -4.74 6.84 5.83
N ALA A 366 -5.28 6.50 4.66
CA ALA A 366 -6.72 6.40 4.45
C ALA A 366 -7.38 5.40 5.43
N GLY A 367 -8.67 5.61 5.72
CA GLY A 367 -9.45 4.80 6.65
C GLY A 367 -9.48 5.39 8.08
N PRO A 368 -9.46 4.55 9.14
CA PRO A 368 -9.72 4.99 10.53
C PRO A 368 -8.79 6.09 11.05
N ALA A 369 -7.59 6.22 10.50
CA ALA A 369 -6.67 7.27 10.91
C ALA A 369 -7.20 8.67 10.56
N VAL A 370 -7.86 8.85 9.41
CA VAL A 370 -8.48 10.12 9.04
C VAL A 370 -9.60 10.47 10.03
N ASP A 371 -10.48 9.52 10.33
CA ASP A 371 -11.58 9.73 11.27
C ASP A 371 -11.09 10.06 12.69
N SER A 372 -10.02 9.39 13.14
CA SER A 372 -9.39 9.67 14.43
C SER A 372 -8.82 11.09 14.51
N PHE A 373 -8.22 11.60 13.43
CA PHE A 373 -7.73 12.99 13.39
C PHE A 373 -8.88 13.99 13.37
N ILE A 374 -9.94 13.74 12.58
CA ILE A 374 -11.13 14.58 12.55
C ILE A 374 -11.72 14.70 13.96
N GLN A 375 -11.91 13.57 14.66
CA GLN A 375 -12.48 13.55 16.01
C GLN A 375 -11.64 14.31 17.04
N GLN A 376 -10.31 14.30 16.90
CA GLN A 376 -9.42 15.06 17.78
C GLN A 376 -9.39 16.57 17.45
N LEU A 377 -9.66 16.94 16.19
CA LEU A 377 -9.72 18.33 15.76
C LEU A 377 -11.01 19.02 16.20
N GLU A 378 -12.15 18.33 16.07
CA GLU A 378 -13.49 18.87 16.31
C GLU A 378 -13.65 19.74 17.57
N PRO A 379 -13.13 19.37 18.76
CA PRO A 379 -13.28 20.18 19.97
C PRO A 379 -12.64 21.58 19.88
N TYR A 380 -11.75 21.81 18.91
CA TYR A 380 -10.99 23.05 18.75
C TYR A 380 -11.41 23.87 17.53
N LEU A 381 -12.34 23.35 16.72
CA LEU A 381 -12.85 24.01 15.52
C LEU A 381 -14.11 24.82 15.82
N GLU A 382 -14.38 25.82 14.99
CA GLU A 382 -15.61 26.62 15.03
C GLU A 382 -16.36 26.58 13.70
N LYS A 383 -17.62 27.01 13.69
CA LYS A 383 -18.46 26.98 12.49
C LYS A 383 -17.79 27.72 11.33
N GLY A 384 -17.75 27.08 10.16
CA GLY A 384 -17.09 27.57 8.96
C GLY A 384 -15.62 27.17 8.81
N ASP A 385 -15.01 26.52 9.80
CA ASP A 385 -13.68 25.91 9.65
C ASP A 385 -13.72 24.72 8.68
N ILE A 386 -12.60 24.49 8.00
CA ILE A 386 -12.49 23.59 6.84
C ILE A 386 -11.49 22.47 7.14
N VAL A 387 -11.97 21.24 7.09
CA VAL A 387 -11.13 20.03 7.14
C VAL A 387 -11.02 19.44 5.73
N ILE A 388 -9.80 19.19 5.30
CA ILE A 388 -9.47 18.75 3.96
C ILE A 388 -8.78 17.39 4.06
N ASP A 389 -9.36 16.33 3.53
CA ASP A 389 -8.70 15.03 3.38
C ASP A 389 -8.01 14.99 2.02
N GLY A 390 -6.68 15.03 1.99
CA GLY A 390 -5.87 14.94 0.77
C GLY A 390 -5.36 13.52 0.48
N GLY A 391 -5.75 12.53 1.28
CA GLY A 391 -5.34 11.15 1.10
C GLY A 391 -6.01 10.47 -0.10
N ASN A 392 -5.62 9.23 -0.38
CA ASN A 392 -6.36 8.38 -1.32
C ASN A 392 -7.50 7.65 -0.59
N SER A 393 -8.42 8.42 0.00
CA SER A 393 -9.60 7.88 0.69
C SER A 393 -10.62 7.32 -0.30
N HIS A 394 -11.40 6.33 0.13
CA HIS A 394 -12.51 5.79 -0.65
C HIS A 394 -13.68 6.79 -0.63
N PHE A 395 -14.29 7.09 -1.77
CA PHE A 395 -15.26 8.18 -1.90
C PHE A 395 -16.48 8.11 -0.95
N PRO A 396 -17.03 6.93 -0.58
CA PRO A 396 -18.15 6.85 0.36
C PRO A 396 -17.78 7.29 1.78
N ASP A 397 -16.51 7.13 2.19
CA ASP A 397 -16.03 7.67 3.46
C ASP A 397 -16.05 9.20 3.43
N SER A 398 -15.72 9.80 2.29
CA SER A 398 -15.82 11.25 2.12
C SER A 398 -17.25 11.74 2.09
N ASP A 399 -18.17 11.06 1.41
CA ASP A 399 -19.60 11.39 1.48
C ASP A 399 -20.13 11.36 2.92
N ARG A 400 -19.74 10.35 3.70
CA ARG A 400 -20.09 10.25 5.12
C ARG A 400 -19.51 11.43 5.90
N ARG A 401 -18.20 11.67 5.79
CA ARG A 401 -17.49 12.76 6.51
C ARG A 401 -18.04 14.13 6.18
N THR A 402 -18.38 14.39 4.92
CA THR A 402 -19.03 15.64 4.49
C THR A 402 -20.32 15.87 5.27
N LYS A 403 -21.23 14.88 5.27
CA LYS A 403 -22.52 14.99 5.97
C LYS A 403 -22.37 15.15 7.48
N GLU A 404 -21.46 14.40 8.10
CA GLU A 404 -21.20 14.44 9.55
C GLU A 404 -20.64 15.78 10.01
N LEU A 405 -19.74 16.39 9.23
CA LEU A 405 -19.12 17.67 9.57
C LEU A 405 -20.04 18.85 9.26
N GLU A 406 -20.79 18.81 8.16
CA GLU A 406 -21.79 19.83 7.84
C GLU A 406 -22.88 19.92 8.91
N ALA A 407 -23.32 18.78 9.46
CA ALA A 407 -24.27 18.74 10.58
C ALA A 407 -23.75 19.47 11.85
N LYS A 408 -22.43 19.61 11.99
CA LYS A 408 -21.77 20.34 13.08
C LYS A 408 -21.45 21.80 12.71
N GLY A 409 -21.76 22.21 11.48
CA GLY A 409 -21.43 23.54 10.93
C GLY A 409 -19.97 23.68 10.49
N LEU A 410 -19.25 22.56 10.35
CA LEU A 410 -17.90 22.49 9.78
C LEU A 410 -18.00 22.16 8.29
N LEU A 411 -16.99 22.54 7.51
CA LEU A 411 -16.93 22.26 6.08
C LEU A 411 -15.88 21.17 5.82
N PHE A 412 -16.19 20.24 4.92
CA PHE A 412 -15.27 19.16 4.56
C PHE A 412 -14.95 19.17 3.07
N VAL A 413 -13.70 18.89 2.72
CA VAL A 413 -13.27 18.69 1.33
C VAL A 413 -12.46 17.41 1.22
N GLY A 414 -12.96 16.43 0.48
CA GLY A 414 -12.17 15.29 0.02
C GLY A 414 -11.48 15.67 -1.29
N THR A 415 -10.16 15.72 -1.31
CA THR A 415 -9.38 16.16 -2.48
C THR A 415 -8.40 15.11 -2.95
N GLY A 416 -8.55 14.71 -4.21
CA GLY A 416 -7.52 13.93 -4.88
C GLY A 416 -6.25 14.73 -5.09
N VAL A 417 -5.09 14.18 -4.72
CA VAL A 417 -3.77 14.77 -5.06
C VAL A 417 -2.96 13.79 -5.89
N SER A 418 -2.51 14.16 -7.08
CA SER A 418 -1.74 13.30 -7.99
C SER A 418 -0.45 13.99 -8.46
N GLY A 419 0.61 13.20 -8.67
CA GLY A 419 1.91 13.68 -9.16
C GLY A 419 3.16 13.09 -8.51
N GLY A 420 2.99 12.20 -7.53
CA GLY A 420 4.12 11.65 -6.78
C GLY A 420 4.83 12.72 -5.95
N GLU A 421 6.04 12.42 -5.50
CA GLU A 421 6.82 13.31 -4.63
C GLU A 421 7.25 14.59 -5.35
N GLU A 422 7.73 14.46 -6.58
CA GLU A 422 8.15 15.58 -7.41
C GLU A 422 6.97 16.49 -7.79
N GLY A 423 5.83 15.90 -8.17
CA GLY A 423 4.61 16.65 -8.43
C GLY A 423 4.11 17.38 -7.19
N ALA A 424 4.13 16.75 -6.02
CA ALA A 424 3.75 17.42 -4.76
C ALA A 424 4.60 18.66 -4.46
N ARG A 425 5.89 18.66 -4.86
CA ARG A 425 6.80 19.79 -4.67
C ARG A 425 6.56 20.92 -5.68
N HIS A 426 6.45 20.58 -6.96
CA HIS A 426 6.52 21.58 -8.04
C HIS A 426 5.17 21.96 -8.64
N GLY A 427 4.16 21.14 -8.43
CA GLY A 427 2.80 21.38 -8.90
C GLY A 427 2.04 20.08 -9.09
N PRO A 428 1.20 19.65 -8.13
CA PRO A 428 0.39 18.45 -8.32
C PRO A 428 -0.87 18.78 -9.13
N SER A 429 -1.56 17.73 -9.56
CA SER A 429 -2.98 17.82 -9.91
C SER A 429 -3.81 17.71 -8.63
N ILE A 430 -4.78 18.62 -8.45
CA ILE A 430 -5.59 18.71 -7.22
C ILE A 430 -7.07 18.68 -7.62
N MET A 431 -7.83 17.74 -7.05
CA MET A 431 -9.21 17.43 -7.44
C MET A 431 -10.16 17.56 -6.22
N PRO A 432 -10.48 18.78 -5.76
CA PRO A 432 -11.31 19.00 -4.57
C PRO A 432 -12.81 18.79 -4.83
N GLY A 433 -13.47 18.07 -3.93
CA GLY A 433 -14.93 17.99 -3.83
C GLY A 433 -15.40 17.88 -2.38
N GLY A 434 -16.67 18.16 -2.09
CA GLY A 434 -17.21 18.18 -0.72
C GLY A 434 -18.19 19.32 -0.49
N SER A 435 -18.00 20.06 0.59
CA SER A 435 -18.78 21.26 0.92
C SER A 435 -18.39 22.43 0.01
N ALA A 436 -19.26 22.79 -0.94
CA ALA A 436 -18.98 23.86 -1.92
C ALA A 436 -18.64 25.22 -1.28
N ASP A 437 -19.18 25.52 -0.10
CA ASP A 437 -18.89 26.74 0.66
C ASP A 437 -17.43 26.85 1.12
N ALA A 438 -16.67 25.73 1.14
CA ALA A 438 -15.24 25.75 1.42
C ALA A 438 -14.42 26.30 0.24
N TRP A 439 -14.91 26.14 -0.99
CA TRP A 439 -14.14 26.40 -2.21
C TRP A 439 -13.59 27.83 -2.29
N PRO A 440 -14.37 28.91 -2.05
CA PRO A 440 -13.86 30.28 -2.11
C PRO A 440 -12.67 30.52 -1.17
N ALA A 441 -12.64 29.84 -0.02
CA ALA A 441 -11.58 29.99 0.96
C ALA A 441 -10.29 29.24 0.58
N ILE A 442 -10.38 28.15 -0.17
CA ILE A 442 -9.21 27.30 -0.50
C ILE A 442 -8.74 27.44 -1.97
N LYS A 443 -9.58 28.00 -2.85
CA LYS A 443 -9.34 28.10 -4.30
C LYS A 443 -7.99 28.70 -4.65
N GLU A 444 -7.68 29.88 -4.10
CA GLU A 444 -6.43 30.58 -4.42
C GLU A 444 -5.19 29.79 -3.98
N ILE A 445 -5.29 29.09 -2.84
CA ILE A 445 -4.19 28.25 -2.33
C ILE A 445 -3.97 27.10 -3.31
N PHE A 446 -5.04 26.37 -3.63
CA PHE A 446 -4.94 25.15 -4.44
C PHE A 446 -4.56 25.47 -5.90
N GLN A 447 -5.13 26.51 -6.50
CA GLN A 447 -4.82 26.86 -7.89
C GLN A 447 -3.39 27.41 -8.06
N LYS A 448 -2.84 28.11 -7.05
CA LYS A 448 -1.44 28.58 -7.11
C LYS A 448 -0.42 27.46 -6.89
N THR A 449 -0.77 26.44 -6.10
CA THR A 449 0.13 25.31 -5.85
C THR A 449 0.02 24.23 -6.91
N ALA A 450 -1.12 24.10 -7.60
CA ALA A 450 -1.28 23.12 -8.67
C ALA A 450 -0.34 23.36 -9.85
N ALA A 451 -0.07 22.29 -10.61
CA ALA A 451 0.56 22.39 -11.93
C ALA A 451 -0.21 23.36 -12.83
N GLN A 452 0.49 23.98 -13.77
CA GLN A 452 -0.12 24.88 -14.76
C GLN A 452 -0.03 24.23 -16.15
N SER A 453 -1.10 24.27 -16.92
CA SER A 453 -1.15 23.80 -18.31
C SER A 453 -1.70 24.93 -19.18
N ASP A 454 -0.89 25.46 -20.10
CA ASP A 454 -1.23 26.64 -20.93
C ASP A 454 -1.74 27.84 -20.10
N GLY A 455 -1.20 28.05 -18.89
CA GLY A 455 -1.61 29.12 -17.97
C GLY A 455 -2.88 28.83 -17.17
N GLU A 456 -3.50 27.67 -17.34
CA GLU A 456 -4.65 27.22 -16.55
C GLU A 456 -4.18 26.29 -15.40
N PRO A 457 -4.66 26.47 -14.16
CA PRO A 457 -4.29 25.59 -13.06
C PRO A 457 -4.93 24.21 -13.25
N CYS A 458 -4.15 23.16 -13.00
CA CYS A 458 -4.59 21.77 -12.95
C CYS A 458 -5.35 21.48 -11.63
N CYS A 459 -6.27 22.38 -11.28
CA CYS A 459 -7.12 22.34 -10.11
C CYS A 459 -8.39 23.17 -10.33
N ASP A 460 -9.54 22.56 -10.12
CA ASP A 460 -10.84 23.22 -10.08
C ASP A 460 -11.83 22.45 -9.20
N TRP A 461 -12.97 23.05 -8.86
CA TRP A 461 -14.00 22.37 -8.08
C TRP A 461 -14.63 21.21 -8.86
N VAL A 462 -14.58 19.99 -8.29
CA VAL A 462 -15.05 18.77 -8.96
C VAL A 462 -16.55 18.59 -8.79
N GLY A 463 -17.06 18.78 -7.58
CA GLY A 463 -18.44 18.51 -7.22
C GLY A 463 -18.64 18.27 -5.74
N ASP A 464 -19.87 17.91 -5.38
CA ASP A 464 -20.30 17.76 -3.99
C ASP A 464 -19.84 16.43 -3.37
N GLY A 465 -19.86 16.34 -2.04
CA GLY A 465 -19.61 15.07 -1.33
C GLY A 465 -18.25 14.43 -1.64
N GLY A 466 -18.25 13.17 -2.04
CA GLY A 466 -17.08 12.35 -2.36
C GLY A 466 -16.51 12.56 -3.76
N ALA A 467 -17.05 13.48 -4.57
CA ALA A 467 -16.72 13.61 -6.00
C ALA A 467 -15.21 13.78 -6.28
N GLY A 468 -14.49 14.56 -5.46
CA GLY A 468 -13.05 14.77 -5.62
C GLY A 468 -12.23 13.48 -5.49
N HIS A 469 -12.52 12.67 -4.48
CA HIS A 469 -11.89 11.35 -4.32
C HIS A 469 -12.37 10.33 -5.36
N TYR A 470 -13.63 10.44 -5.82
CA TYR A 470 -14.13 9.60 -6.89
C TYR A 470 -13.35 9.83 -8.21
N VAL A 471 -13.19 11.09 -8.61
CA VAL A 471 -12.39 11.44 -9.80
C VAL A 471 -10.94 10.97 -9.66
N LYS A 472 -10.36 11.07 -8.46
CA LYS A 472 -9.01 10.54 -8.20
C LYS A 472 -8.92 9.02 -8.31
N MET A 473 -9.94 8.31 -7.82
CA MET A 473 -10.04 6.86 -7.96
C MET A 473 -10.04 6.48 -9.43
N VAL A 474 -10.90 7.10 -10.25
CA VAL A 474 -10.98 6.85 -11.70
C VAL A 474 -9.68 7.20 -12.40
N HIS A 475 -9.03 8.32 -12.06
CA HIS A 475 -7.67 8.65 -12.54
C HIS A 475 -6.70 7.48 -12.31
N ASN A 476 -6.67 6.88 -11.11
CA ASN A 476 -5.79 5.73 -10.85
C ASN A 476 -6.21 4.46 -11.60
N GLY A 477 -7.50 4.26 -11.87
CA GLY A 477 -7.95 3.21 -12.76
C GLY A 477 -7.38 3.39 -14.18
N ILE A 478 -7.49 4.59 -14.73
CA ILE A 478 -6.92 4.94 -16.05
C ILE A 478 -5.40 4.77 -16.04
N GLU A 479 -4.72 5.19 -14.98
CA GLU A 479 -3.27 4.98 -14.79
C GLU A 479 -2.90 3.50 -14.87
N TYR A 480 -3.69 2.61 -14.26
CA TYR A 480 -3.44 1.16 -14.34
C TYR A 480 -3.61 0.65 -15.78
N GLY A 481 -4.62 1.15 -16.50
CA GLY A 481 -4.83 0.84 -17.91
C GLY A 481 -3.67 1.28 -18.79
N ASP A 482 -3.21 2.52 -18.65
CA ASP A 482 -2.09 3.07 -19.42
C ASP A 482 -0.79 2.27 -19.17
N MET A 483 -0.47 1.98 -17.90
CA MET A 483 0.69 1.15 -17.56
C MET A 483 0.61 -0.26 -18.16
N GLN A 484 -0.57 -0.88 -18.12
CA GLN A 484 -0.76 -2.22 -18.66
C GLN A 484 -0.62 -2.25 -20.19
N LEU A 485 -1.19 -1.27 -20.89
CA LEU A 485 -1.03 -1.15 -22.35
C LEU A 485 0.44 -0.96 -22.75
N ILE A 486 1.17 -0.13 -22.02
CA ILE A 486 2.61 0.08 -22.24
C ILE A 486 3.40 -1.22 -22.01
N ALA A 487 3.08 -1.97 -20.94
CA ALA A 487 3.72 -3.25 -20.65
C ALA A 487 3.43 -4.32 -21.73
N GLU A 488 2.23 -4.31 -22.32
CA GLU A 488 1.87 -5.17 -23.45
C GLU A 488 2.66 -4.81 -24.71
N ALA A 489 2.77 -3.51 -25.03
CA ALA A 489 3.61 -3.04 -26.12
C ALA A 489 5.08 -3.44 -25.94
N TYR A 490 5.63 -3.26 -24.74
CA TYR A 490 6.98 -3.74 -24.39
C TYR A 490 7.10 -5.26 -24.64
N SER A 491 6.14 -6.06 -24.17
CA SER A 491 6.17 -7.53 -24.32
C SER A 491 6.11 -7.96 -25.79
N ILE A 492 5.30 -7.28 -26.61
CA ILE A 492 5.22 -7.53 -28.05
C ILE A 492 6.56 -7.23 -28.74
N LEU A 493 7.22 -6.12 -28.40
CA LEU A 493 8.52 -5.76 -28.97
C LEU A 493 9.64 -6.70 -28.49
N LYS A 494 9.65 -7.02 -27.18
CA LYS A 494 10.69 -7.86 -26.56
C LYS A 494 10.58 -9.32 -26.96
N ILE A 495 9.40 -9.92 -26.79
CA ILE A 495 9.17 -11.36 -26.99
C ILE A 495 8.81 -11.65 -28.44
N GLY A 496 7.97 -10.82 -29.06
CA GLY A 496 7.51 -11.04 -30.44
C GLY A 496 8.55 -10.66 -31.50
N LEU A 497 9.14 -9.46 -31.39
CA LEU A 497 10.14 -8.99 -32.34
C LEU A 497 11.60 -9.29 -31.95
N GLY A 498 11.83 -9.69 -30.69
CA GLY A 498 13.16 -10.03 -30.19
C GLY A 498 14.09 -8.82 -29.98
N LEU A 499 13.53 -7.62 -29.76
CA LEU A 499 14.33 -6.40 -29.60
C LEU A 499 15.01 -6.30 -28.23
N SER A 500 16.14 -5.63 -28.17
CA SER A 500 16.83 -5.29 -26.91
C SER A 500 16.15 -4.15 -26.16
N GLU A 501 16.40 -4.04 -24.86
CA GLU A 501 15.88 -2.96 -24.01
C GLU A 501 16.22 -1.57 -24.55
N GLN A 502 17.43 -1.40 -25.11
CA GLN A 502 17.85 -0.14 -25.72
C GLN A 502 17.07 0.17 -27.00
N GLU A 503 16.89 -0.79 -27.91
CA GLU A 503 16.08 -0.58 -29.12
C GLU A 503 14.62 -0.24 -28.77
N ILE A 504 14.08 -0.89 -27.73
CA ILE A 504 12.72 -0.60 -27.26
C ILE A 504 12.65 0.80 -26.63
N SER A 505 13.64 1.18 -25.81
CA SER A 505 13.78 2.54 -25.28
C SER A 505 13.76 3.57 -26.42
N ASP A 506 14.54 3.36 -27.48
CA ASP A 506 14.60 4.29 -28.61
C ASP A 506 13.23 4.42 -29.31
N ILE A 507 12.50 3.31 -29.47
CA ILE A 507 11.12 3.33 -30.01
C ILE A 507 10.18 4.15 -29.12
N PHE A 508 10.18 3.92 -27.81
CA PHE A 508 9.38 4.72 -26.87
C PHE A 508 9.80 6.19 -26.88
N GLY A 509 11.09 6.48 -27.09
CA GLY A 509 11.62 7.82 -27.27
C GLY A 509 11.10 8.52 -28.53
N GLU A 510 10.92 7.79 -29.62
CA GLU A 510 10.26 8.32 -30.83
C GLU A 510 8.76 8.51 -30.63
N TRP A 511 8.06 7.53 -30.02
CA TRP A 511 6.63 7.65 -29.70
C TRP A 511 6.33 8.85 -28.80
N ASN A 512 7.23 9.20 -27.89
CA ASN A 512 7.08 10.34 -27.00
C ASN A 512 7.18 11.70 -27.70
N LYS A 513 7.54 11.75 -28.99
CA LYS A 513 7.56 12.99 -29.79
C LYS A 513 6.26 13.19 -30.58
N GLY A 514 5.34 12.23 -30.51
CA GLY A 514 4.13 12.16 -31.32
C GLY A 514 2.84 12.15 -30.50
N VAL A 515 1.86 11.40 -30.97
CA VAL A 515 0.51 11.33 -30.37
C VAL A 515 0.49 10.65 -28.99
N LEU A 516 1.56 9.94 -28.65
CA LEU A 516 1.75 9.27 -27.36
C LEU A 516 2.57 10.08 -26.35
N ASP A 517 2.97 11.33 -26.67
CA ASP A 517 3.69 12.21 -25.75
C ASP A 517 2.98 12.28 -24.38
N SER A 518 3.63 11.66 -23.39
CA SER A 518 3.11 11.50 -22.05
C SER A 518 4.19 11.12 -21.06
N PHE A 519 3.95 11.44 -19.80
CA PHE A 519 4.90 11.12 -18.72
C PHE A 519 5.19 9.61 -18.62
N LEU A 520 4.17 8.75 -18.75
CA LEU A 520 4.36 7.31 -18.66
C LEU A 520 5.22 6.74 -19.81
N ILE A 521 5.11 7.29 -21.01
CA ILE A 521 5.94 6.91 -22.17
C ILE A 521 7.38 7.41 -21.96
N GLU A 522 7.54 8.65 -21.50
CA GLU A 522 8.84 9.24 -21.15
C GLU A 522 9.60 8.40 -20.12
N ILE A 523 8.99 8.09 -18.97
CA ILE A 523 9.68 7.28 -17.95
C ILE A 523 9.90 5.85 -18.42
N THR A 524 9.07 5.32 -19.33
CA THR A 524 9.26 3.98 -19.90
C THR A 524 10.53 3.92 -20.74
N ARG A 525 10.79 4.94 -21.57
CA ARG A 525 12.07 5.11 -22.26
C ARG A 525 13.22 5.08 -21.25
N ASP A 526 13.14 5.90 -20.20
CA ASP A 526 14.25 6.06 -19.24
C ASP A 526 14.53 4.79 -18.44
N VAL A 527 13.50 4.09 -17.95
CA VAL A 527 13.70 2.84 -17.20
C VAL A 527 14.24 1.71 -18.07
N LEU A 528 13.90 1.67 -19.36
CA LEU A 528 14.44 0.67 -20.30
C LEU A 528 15.90 0.96 -20.67
N ALA A 529 16.30 2.24 -20.72
CA ALA A 529 17.69 2.64 -20.93
C ALA A 529 18.56 2.46 -19.68
N TYR A 530 17.96 2.36 -18.49
CA TYR A 530 18.69 2.28 -17.23
C TYR A 530 19.44 0.95 -17.08
N LYS A 531 20.74 1.06 -16.78
CA LYS A 531 21.64 -0.06 -16.53
C LYS A 531 21.99 -0.14 -15.05
N ASP A 532 22.04 -1.36 -14.56
CA ASP A 532 22.52 -1.68 -13.21
C ASP A 532 24.06 -1.56 -13.13
N ASP A 533 24.63 -1.71 -11.94
CA ASP A 533 26.07 -1.56 -11.67
C ASP A 533 26.95 -2.54 -12.46
N ASP A 534 26.39 -3.66 -12.91
CA ASP A 534 27.06 -4.63 -13.78
C ASP A 534 27.00 -4.29 -15.28
N GLY A 535 26.33 -3.18 -15.65
CA GLY A 535 26.19 -2.70 -17.02
C GLY A 535 25.03 -3.34 -17.82
N GLU A 536 24.30 -4.29 -17.23
CA GLU A 536 23.12 -4.91 -17.83
C GLU A 536 21.84 -4.09 -17.56
N PRO A 537 20.82 -4.13 -18.44
CA PRO A 537 19.55 -3.48 -18.19
C PRO A 537 18.92 -3.93 -16.86
N LEU A 538 18.40 -2.99 -16.07
CA LEU A 538 17.82 -3.32 -14.76
C LEU A 538 16.44 -3.99 -14.89
N VAL A 539 15.62 -3.57 -15.86
CA VAL A 539 14.21 -4.02 -16.00
C VAL A 539 14.06 -5.55 -16.01
N PRO A 540 14.85 -6.34 -16.79
CA PRO A 540 14.76 -7.80 -16.76
C PRO A 540 15.09 -8.46 -15.42
N LYS A 541 15.75 -7.74 -14.49
CA LYS A 541 16.10 -8.24 -13.15
C LYS A 541 15.01 -8.00 -12.12
N ILE A 542 14.02 -7.15 -12.43
CA ILE A 542 12.92 -6.83 -11.51
C ILE A 542 11.94 -8.00 -11.45
N LEU A 543 11.54 -8.39 -10.23
CA LEU A 543 10.51 -9.41 -10.04
C LEU A 543 9.18 -8.97 -10.69
N ASP A 544 8.67 -9.80 -11.60
CA ASP A 544 7.41 -9.59 -12.33
C ASP A 544 6.17 -9.91 -11.48
N SER A 545 6.06 -9.24 -10.33
CA SER A 545 4.94 -9.32 -9.38
C SER A 545 4.49 -7.91 -9.02
N ALA A 546 3.48 -7.41 -9.73
CA ALA A 546 3.02 -6.04 -9.61
C ALA A 546 2.22 -5.82 -8.32
N GLY A 547 2.69 -4.90 -7.48
CA GLY A 547 1.93 -4.43 -6.33
C GLY A 547 0.73 -3.56 -6.71
N GLN A 548 -0.22 -3.44 -5.79
CA GLN A 548 -1.34 -2.48 -5.88
C GLN A 548 -1.78 -2.03 -4.49
N LYS A 549 -2.19 -0.76 -4.38
CA LYS A 549 -2.66 -0.14 -3.13
C LYS A 549 -4.19 -0.08 -3.00
N GLY A 550 -4.93 -0.66 -3.96
CA GLY A 550 -6.38 -0.83 -3.92
C GLY A 550 -7.20 0.16 -4.76
N THR A 551 -6.67 1.33 -5.12
CA THR A 551 -7.45 2.37 -5.85
C THR A 551 -7.88 1.93 -7.25
N GLY A 552 -7.02 1.23 -8.00
CA GLY A 552 -7.40 0.66 -9.30
C GLY A 552 -8.51 -0.39 -9.17
N LYS A 553 -8.44 -1.24 -8.13
CA LYS A 553 -9.49 -2.22 -7.82
C LYS A 553 -10.84 -1.55 -7.52
N TRP A 554 -10.85 -0.44 -6.78
CA TRP A 554 -12.09 0.29 -6.49
C TRP A 554 -12.76 0.83 -7.76
N THR A 555 -11.98 1.28 -8.74
CA THR A 555 -12.55 1.71 -10.05
C THR A 555 -13.27 0.55 -10.74
N ALA A 556 -12.64 -0.63 -10.79
CA ALA A 556 -13.24 -1.82 -11.41
C ALA A 556 -14.49 -2.31 -10.65
N ILE A 557 -14.46 -2.29 -9.31
CA ILE A 557 -15.63 -2.65 -8.49
C ILE A 557 -16.77 -1.67 -8.73
N ASN A 558 -16.49 -0.37 -8.68
CA ASN A 558 -17.53 0.62 -8.86
C ASN A 558 -18.14 0.59 -10.26
N ALA A 559 -17.35 0.24 -11.29
CA ALA A 559 -17.88 -0.03 -12.62
C ALA A 559 -18.87 -1.20 -12.64
N LEU A 560 -18.59 -2.27 -11.90
CA LEU A 560 -19.53 -3.39 -11.75
C LEU A 560 -20.80 -2.96 -11.00
N ASP A 561 -20.65 -2.20 -9.91
CA ASP A 561 -21.78 -1.69 -9.12
C ASP A 561 -22.70 -0.78 -9.95
N LEU A 562 -22.13 0.07 -10.80
CA LEU A 562 -22.86 1.00 -11.68
C LEU A 562 -23.26 0.38 -13.04
N GLY A 563 -22.99 -0.91 -13.26
CA GLY A 563 -23.28 -1.60 -14.51
C GLY A 563 -22.58 -1.01 -15.74
N GLN A 564 -21.39 -0.41 -15.57
CA GLN A 564 -20.63 0.22 -16.65
C GLN A 564 -19.51 -0.68 -17.18
N PRO A 565 -19.35 -0.80 -18.52
CA PRO A 565 -18.38 -1.72 -19.15
C PRO A 565 -16.94 -1.16 -19.18
N VAL A 566 -16.34 -0.96 -18.02
CA VAL A 566 -14.95 -0.45 -17.86
C VAL A 566 -13.95 -1.61 -17.95
N THR A 567 -13.96 -2.30 -19.08
CA THR A 567 -13.28 -3.59 -19.27
C THR A 567 -11.77 -3.49 -19.18
N LEU A 568 -11.15 -2.47 -19.79
CA LEU A 568 -9.69 -2.37 -19.88
C LEU A 568 -9.07 -2.18 -18.49
N ILE A 569 -9.65 -1.31 -17.67
CA ILE A 569 -9.18 -1.10 -16.29
C ILE A 569 -9.37 -2.37 -15.45
N GLY A 570 -10.47 -3.10 -15.65
CA GLY A 570 -10.69 -4.42 -15.04
C GLY A 570 -9.58 -5.41 -15.40
N GLU A 571 -9.26 -5.53 -16.69
CA GLU A 571 -8.16 -6.37 -17.18
C GLU A 571 -6.80 -5.94 -16.64
N ALA A 572 -6.53 -4.64 -16.53
CA ALA A 572 -5.30 -4.14 -15.92
C ALA A 572 -5.18 -4.51 -14.44
N VAL A 573 -6.28 -4.53 -13.69
CA VAL A 573 -6.31 -5.02 -12.30
C VAL A 573 -6.06 -6.53 -12.27
N PHE A 574 -6.72 -7.30 -13.13
CA PHE A 574 -6.54 -8.76 -13.18
C PHE A 574 -5.14 -9.17 -13.64
N ALA A 575 -4.51 -8.43 -14.57
CA ALA A 575 -3.14 -8.65 -14.99
C ALA A 575 -2.15 -8.50 -13.81
N ARG A 576 -2.36 -7.52 -12.92
CA ARG A 576 -1.58 -7.41 -11.68
C ARG A 576 -1.81 -8.62 -10.76
N CYS A 577 -3.06 -9.03 -10.57
CA CYS A 577 -3.36 -10.23 -9.78
C CYS A 577 -2.70 -11.49 -10.37
N LEU A 578 -2.71 -11.67 -11.70
CA LEU A 578 -2.06 -12.78 -12.38
C LEU A 578 -0.54 -12.75 -12.20
N SER A 579 0.08 -11.55 -12.26
CA SER A 579 1.52 -11.40 -12.03
C SER A 579 1.93 -11.85 -10.62
N ALA A 580 1.09 -11.59 -9.61
CA ALA A 580 1.34 -11.99 -8.22
C ALA A 580 1.34 -13.52 -8.01
N LEU A 581 0.71 -14.28 -8.90
CA LEU A 581 0.74 -15.76 -8.90
C LEU A 581 2.07 -16.30 -9.47
N LYS A 582 3.21 -15.66 -9.18
CA LYS A 582 4.52 -15.94 -9.80
C LYS A 582 4.91 -17.41 -9.74
N SER A 583 4.94 -18.01 -8.55
CA SER A 583 5.33 -19.41 -8.40
C SER A 583 4.36 -20.38 -9.07
N GLU A 584 3.08 -19.99 -9.24
CA GLU A 584 2.10 -20.79 -9.97
C GLU A 584 2.34 -20.69 -11.48
N ARG A 585 2.60 -19.50 -12.01
CA ARG A 585 3.00 -19.29 -13.41
C ARG A 585 4.27 -20.06 -13.79
N GLU A 586 5.26 -20.10 -12.89
CA GLU A 586 6.49 -20.88 -13.10
C GLU A 586 6.27 -22.39 -13.14
N ARG A 587 5.28 -22.91 -12.40
CA ARG A 587 4.87 -24.31 -12.50
C ARG A 587 4.08 -24.55 -13.79
N ALA A 588 3.13 -23.67 -14.08
CA ALA A 588 2.29 -23.76 -15.26
C ALA A 588 3.12 -23.73 -16.56
N SER A 589 4.16 -22.89 -16.66
CA SER A 589 5.01 -22.77 -17.86
C SER A 589 5.79 -24.04 -18.20
N LYS A 590 5.96 -24.97 -17.26
CA LYS A 590 6.60 -26.28 -17.48
C LYS A 590 5.63 -27.36 -17.94
N ILE A 591 4.33 -27.12 -17.81
CA ILE A 591 3.26 -28.10 -18.05
C ILE A 591 2.44 -27.71 -19.28
N LEU A 592 2.10 -26.43 -19.41
CA LEU A 592 1.28 -25.89 -20.48
C LEU A 592 2.18 -25.42 -21.63
N SER A 593 1.94 -25.94 -22.82
CA SER A 593 2.61 -25.48 -24.05
C SER A 593 1.85 -24.32 -24.69
N GLY A 594 2.61 -23.36 -25.24
CA GLY A 594 2.10 -22.29 -26.09
C GLY A 594 2.49 -22.49 -27.57
N PRO A 595 2.01 -21.63 -28.47
CA PRO A 595 2.47 -21.62 -29.85
C PRO A 595 3.98 -21.34 -29.92
N GLN A 596 4.65 -21.93 -30.90
CA GLN A 596 6.06 -21.63 -31.17
C GLN A 596 6.16 -20.26 -31.83
N ILE A 597 6.85 -19.31 -31.18
CA ILE A 597 7.10 -17.98 -31.74
C ILE A 597 8.09 -18.14 -32.89
N LYS A 598 7.56 -18.04 -34.11
CA LYS A 598 8.37 -17.97 -35.33
C LYS A 598 8.88 -16.54 -35.51
N PRO A 599 10.07 -16.35 -36.13
CA PRO A 599 10.53 -15.05 -36.54
C PRO A 599 9.45 -14.29 -37.32
N PHE A 600 9.27 -13.01 -37.03
CA PHE A 600 8.31 -12.19 -37.76
C PHE A 600 8.74 -12.05 -39.23
N GLU A 601 7.87 -12.46 -40.15
CA GLU A 601 8.13 -12.44 -41.61
C GLU A 601 7.64 -11.16 -42.30
N GLY A 602 6.94 -10.26 -41.58
CA GLY A 602 6.42 -9.00 -42.11
C GLY A 602 7.41 -7.82 -42.03
N ASP A 603 6.95 -6.65 -42.48
CA ASP A 603 7.69 -5.39 -42.30
C ASP A 603 7.69 -4.97 -40.82
N LYS A 604 8.84 -5.14 -40.15
CA LYS A 604 9.03 -4.79 -38.74
C LYS A 604 8.70 -3.32 -38.45
N LYS A 605 9.09 -2.40 -39.34
CA LYS A 605 8.86 -0.97 -39.14
C LYS A 605 7.36 -0.66 -39.22
N GLN A 606 6.67 -1.22 -40.20
CA GLN A 606 5.22 -1.10 -40.29
C GLN A 606 4.54 -1.69 -39.05
N PHE A 607 4.98 -2.85 -38.56
CA PHE A 607 4.40 -3.46 -37.38
C PHE A 607 4.62 -2.65 -36.09
N ILE A 608 5.78 -2.00 -35.95
CA ILE A 608 6.04 -1.07 -34.84
C ILE A 608 5.12 0.16 -34.92
N ASN A 609 4.90 0.72 -36.12
CA ASN A 609 3.94 1.80 -36.32
C ASN A 609 2.50 1.36 -36.03
N ASP A 610 2.14 0.14 -36.43
CA ASP A 610 0.83 -0.44 -36.11
C ASP A 610 0.65 -0.60 -34.60
N LEU A 611 1.71 -0.99 -33.87
CA LEU A 611 1.71 -1.11 -32.42
C LEU A 611 1.55 0.25 -31.72
N GLU A 612 2.18 1.31 -32.24
CA GLU A 612 1.96 2.68 -31.78
C GLU A 612 0.48 3.06 -31.89
N GLN A 613 -0.13 2.79 -33.05
CA GLN A 613 -1.55 3.06 -33.27
C GLN A 613 -2.46 2.19 -32.41
N ALA A 614 -2.11 0.91 -32.21
CA ALA A 614 -2.83 0.00 -31.32
C ALA A 614 -2.85 0.50 -29.87
N LEU A 615 -1.70 0.97 -29.38
CA LEU A 615 -1.53 1.58 -28.06
C LEU A 615 -2.37 2.85 -27.94
N TYR A 616 -2.29 3.74 -28.93
CA TYR A 616 -3.08 4.97 -28.94
C TYR A 616 -4.59 4.71 -28.97
N ALA A 617 -5.07 3.81 -29.84
CA ALA A 617 -6.48 3.43 -29.93
C ALA A 617 -7.01 2.78 -28.64
N SER A 618 -6.23 1.88 -28.04
CA SER A 618 -6.60 1.23 -26.78
C SER A 618 -6.63 2.22 -25.62
N LYS A 619 -5.71 3.20 -25.61
CA LYS A 619 -5.73 4.31 -24.67
C LYS A 619 -6.99 5.16 -24.83
N ILE A 620 -7.39 5.53 -26.05
CA ILE A 620 -8.66 6.24 -26.30
C ILE A 620 -9.84 5.49 -25.70
N VAL A 621 -9.91 4.17 -25.90
CA VAL A 621 -10.98 3.34 -25.32
C VAL A 621 -10.97 3.35 -23.79
N SER A 622 -9.80 3.22 -23.16
CA SER A 622 -9.67 3.28 -21.70
C SER A 622 -10.24 4.58 -21.12
N TYR A 623 -9.92 5.73 -21.75
CA TYR A 623 -10.43 7.03 -21.30
C TYR A 623 -11.91 7.18 -21.61
N ALA A 624 -12.40 6.71 -22.76
CA ALA A 624 -13.83 6.69 -23.07
C ALA A 624 -14.61 5.93 -21.99
N GLN A 625 -14.12 4.75 -21.58
CA GLN A 625 -14.71 3.96 -20.50
C GLN A 625 -14.66 4.69 -19.15
N GLY A 626 -13.55 5.34 -18.82
CA GLY A 626 -13.42 6.13 -17.58
C GLY A 626 -14.39 7.31 -17.51
N PHE A 627 -14.58 8.04 -18.61
CA PHE A 627 -15.57 9.13 -18.66
C PHE A 627 -17.02 8.62 -18.70
N MET A 628 -17.29 7.47 -19.33
CA MET A 628 -18.61 6.80 -19.20
C MET A 628 -18.93 6.46 -17.75
N LEU A 629 -17.95 5.94 -17.00
CA LEU A 629 -18.09 5.63 -15.59
C LEU A 629 -18.41 6.88 -14.77
N MET A 630 -17.65 7.96 -14.94
CA MET A 630 -17.90 9.23 -14.23
C MET A 630 -19.26 9.82 -14.58
N ARG A 631 -19.70 9.72 -15.85
CA ARG A 631 -21.03 10.18 -16.28
C ARG A 631 -22.14 9.39 -15.59
N GLU A 632 -22.00 8.07 -15.44
CA GLU A 632 -23.00 7.28 -14.72
C GLU A 632 -23.00 7.54 -13.22
N ALA A 633 -21.82 7.68 -12.62
CA ALA A 633 -21.69 8.08 -11.22
C ALA A 633 -22.30 9.46 -10.94
N ALA A 634 -22.15 10.41 -11.87
CA ALA A 634 -22.80 11.71 -11.76
C ALA A 634 -24.33 11.60 -11.68
N LYS A 635 -24.95 10.66 -12.42
CA LYS A 635 -26.39 10.40 -12.34
C LYS A 635 -26.77 9.72 -11.03
N GLU A 636 -26.10 8.63 -10.68
CA GLU A 636 -26.41 7.82 -9.49
C GLU A 636 -26.28 8.63 -8.20
N TYR A 637 -25.19 9.40 -8.07
CA TYR A 637 -24.89 10.19 -6.87
C TYR A 637 -25.40 11.63 -6.94
N ASN A 638 -26.09 11.99 -8.04
CA ASN A 638 -26.59 13.34 -8.31
C ASN A 638 -25.51 14.42 -8.19
N TRP A 639 -24.30 14.12 -8.68
CA TRP A 639 -23.19 15.07 -8.74
C TRP A 639 -23.20 15.87 -10.03
N LYS A 640 -22.83 17.14 -9.94
CA LYS A 640 -22.61 18.00 -11.11
C LYS A 640 -21.14 18.00 -11.49
N LEU A 641 -20.70 16.95 -12.17
CA LEU A 641 -19.31 16.83 -12.62
C LEU A 641 -19.06 17.74 -13.84
N ASN A 642 -17.95 18.47 -13.80
CA ASN A 642 -17.49 19.29 -14.93
C ASN A 642 -16.41 18.52 -15.70
N ASN A 643 -16.83 17.76 -16.72
CA ASN A 643 -15.92 16.94 -17.54
C ASN A 643 -14.77 17.75 -18.18
N PRO A 644 -15.00 18.97 -18.74
CA PRO A 644 -13.90 19.84 -19.17
C PRO A 644 -12.88 20.14 -18.07
N SER A 645 -13.33 20.49 -16.87
CA SER A 645 -12.43 20.77 -15.74
C SER A 645 -11.71 19.52 -15.25
N ILE A 646 -12.37 18.35 -15.26
CA ILE A 646 -11.73 17.07 -14.92
C ILE A 646 -10.61 16.74 -15.90
N ALA A 647 -10.87 16.83 -17.20
CA ALA A 647 -9.86 16.63 -18.22
C ALA A 647 -8.70 17.62 -18.08
N LEU A 648 -9.01 18.91 -17.82
CA LEU A 648 -8.02 19.95 -17.56
C LEU A 648 -7.12 19.62 -16.37
N MET A 649 -7.70 19.21 -15.24
CA MET A 649 -6.95 18.85 -14.03
C MET A 649 -5.96 17.72 -14.26
N TRP A 650 -6.21 16.84 -15.23
CA TRP A 650 -5.30 15.75 -15.57
C TRP A 650 -4.20 16.15 -16.56
N ARG A 651 -4.31 17.28 -17.27
CA ARG A 651 -3.33 17.70 -18.31
C ARG A 651 -1.91 17.91 -17.77
N GLY A 652 -1.77 18.24 -16.49
CA GLY A 652 -0.48 18.48 -15.84
C GLY A 652 -0.48 18.02 -14.39
N GLY A 653 0.71 17.89 -13.80
CA GLY A 653 0.92 17.50 -12.41
C GLY A 653 0.65 16.03 -12.09
N CYS A 654 -0.37 15.41 -12.68
CA CYS A 654 -0.72 14.02 -12.43
C CYS A 654 0.18 13.00 -13.17
N ILE A 655 0.02 11.71 -12.88
CA ILE A 655 0.79 10.62 -13.51
C ILE A 655 0.37 10.38 -14.96
N ILE A 656 -0.92 10.48 -15.27
CA ILE A 656 -1.46 10.24 -16.62
C ILE A 656 -1.32 11.46 -17.56
N ARG A 657 -0.60 12.51 -17.14
CA ARG A 657 -0.42 13.74 -17.90
C ARG A 657 0.15 13.46 -19.29
N SER A 658 -0.45 14.07 -20.30
CA SER A 658 -0.17 13.81 -21.71
C SER A 658 -0.75 14.88 -22.63
N VAL A 659 -0.21 15.02 -23.84
CA VAL A 659 -0.80 15.90 -24.86
C VAL A 659 -2.22 15.48 -25.21
N PHE A 660 -2.51 14.18 -25.14
CA PHE A 660 -3.82 13.56 -25.35
C PHE A 660 -4.95 14.17 -24.50
N LEU A 661 -4.66 14.60 -23.27
CA LEU A 661 -5.66 15.20 -22.38
C LEU A 661 -6.13 16.59 -22.83
N LYS A 662 -5.33 17.28 -23.66
CA LYS A 662 -5.74 18.54 -24.30
C LYS A 662 -6.86 18.30 -25.30
N ASP A 663 -6.80 17.20 -26.04
CA ASP A 663 -7.85 16.84 -27.01
C ASP A 663 -9.15 16.46 -26.28
N ILE A 664 -9.06 15.73 -25.15
CA ILE A 664 -10.24 15.41 -24.32
C ILE A 664 -10.87 16.68 -23.76
N THR A 665 -10.04 17.59 -23.25
CA THR A 665 -10.50 18.90 -22.74
C THR A 665 -11.21 19.67 -23.85
N SER A 666 -10.66 19.65 -25.07
CA SER A 666 -11.24 20.34 -26.23
C SER A 666 -12.57 19.73 -26.67
N ALA A 667 -12.68 18.40 -26.70
CA ALA A 667 -13.91 17.68 -27.02
C ALA A 667 -15.06 18.04 -26.06
N PHE A 668 -14.80 18.03 -24.75
CA PHE A 668 -15.81 18.42 -23.77
C PHE A 668 -16.08 19.93 -23.72
N ARG A 669 -15.10 20.80 -24.05
CA ARG A 669 -15.37 22.23 -24.22
C ARG A 669 -16.27 22.51 -25.42
N LYS A 670 -16.10 21.76 -26.52
CA LYS A 670 -16.95 21.82 -27.73
C LYS A 670 -18.36 21.29 -27.43
N ASN A 671 -18.47 20.18 -26.72
CA ASN A 671 -19.74 19.58 -26.31
C ASN A 671 -19.66 19.08 -24.85
N PRO A 672 -20.12 19.88 -23.86
CA PRO A 672 -20.10 19.48 -22.45
C PRO A 672 -20.95 18.24 -22.14
N GLU A 673 -22.01 18.02 -22.93
CA GLU A 673 -22.94 16.89 -22.81
C GLU A 673 -22.51 15.71 -23.71
N LEU A 674 -21.25 15.66 -24.13
CA LEU A 674 -20.72 14.57 -24.95
C LEU A 674 -20.92 13.23 -24.23
N GLU A 675 -21.76 12.38 -24.83
CA GLU A 675 -22.13 11.10 -24.23
C GLU A 675 -20.91 10.18 -24.10
N ASN A 676 -20.08 10.10 -25.13
CA ASN A 676 -18.90 9.26 -25.19
C ASN A 676 -17.80 9.96 -26.00
N LEU A 677 -16.54 9.85 -25.56
CA LEU A 677 -15.40 10.41 -26.28
C LEU A 677 -15.28 9.88 -27.72
N LEU A 678 -15.70 8.64 -27.97
CA LEU A 678 -15.68 8.04 -29.30
C LEU A 678 -16.63 8.72 -30.31
N PHE A 679 -17.54 9.58 -29.85
CA PHE A 679 -18.44 10.35 -30.72
C PHE A 679 -17.86 11.70 -31.16
N ASP A 680 -16.75 12.14 -30.58
CA ASP A 680 -16.08 13.35 -31.07
C ASP A 680 -15.29 13.06 -32.35
N ASP A 681 -15.26 14.05 -33.26
CA ASP A 681 -14.66 13.93 -34.60
C ASP A 681 -13.17 13.60 -34.54
N PHE A 682 -12.43 14.12 -33.55
CA PHE A 682 -11.00 13.86 -33.41
C PHE A 682 -10.75 12.41 -33.02
N PHE A 683 -11.42 11.91 -31.98
CA PHE A 683 -11.22 10.54 -31.49
C PHE A 683 -11.76 9.49 -32.45
N SER A 684 -12.91 9.74 -33.08
CA SER A 684 -13.45 8.84 -34.10
C SER A 684 -12.49 8.71 -35.30
N SER A 685 -11.92 9.83 -35.78
CA SER A 685 -10.92 9.82 -36.85
C SER A 685 -9.62 9.10 -36.44
N ALA A 686 -9.16 9.30 -35.21
CA ALA A 686 -8.00 8.62 -34.66
C ALA A 686 -8.19 7.09 -34.62
N ILE A 687 -9.36 6.63 -34.16
CA ILE A 687 -9.69 5.20 -34.13
C ILE A 687 -9.77 4.63 -35.54
N GLN A 688 -10.43 5.30 -36.49
CA GLN A 688 -10.53 4.84 -37.87
C GLN A 688 -9.15 4.69 -38.54
N LYS A 689 -8.22 5.61 -38.25
CA LYS A 689 -6.84 5.51 -38.73
C LYS A 689 -6.09 4.33 -38.11
N ALA A 690 -6.34 4.05 -36.83
CA ALA A 690 -5.61 3.04 -36.07
C ALA A 690 -6.16 1.62 -36.26
N GLU A 691 -7.44 1.47 -36.64
CA GLU A 691 -8.18 0.21 -36.60
C GLU A 691 -7.46 -0.96 -37.28
N ASP A 692 -6.97 -0.76 -38.51
CA ASP A 692 -6.31 -1.83 -39.27
C ASP A 692 -5.01 -2.31 -38.59
N GLY A 693 -4.17 -1.37 -38.13
CA GLY A 693 -2.94 -1.71 -37.41
C GLY A 693 -3.21 -2.34 -36.06
N TRP A 694 -4.21 -1.83 -35.35
CA TRP A 694 -4.65 -2.36 -34.07
C TRP A 694 -5.11 -3.82 -34.16
N ARG A 695 -5.92 -4.15 -35.17
CA ARG A 695 -6.36 -5.52 -35.43
C ARG A 695 -5.19 -6.44 -35.77
N ARG A 696 -4.26 -6.00 -36.62
CA ARG A 696 -3.04 -6.78 -36.96
C ARG A 696 -2.21 -7.09 -35.72
N VAL A 697 -2.00 -6.10 -34.85
CA VAL A 697 -1.22 -6.25 -33.62
C VAL A 697 -1.87 -7.26 -32.67
N VAL A 698 -3.17 -7.13 -32.40
CA VAL A 698 -3.89 -8.06 -31.51
C VAL A 698 -3.87 -9.48 -32.10
N ALA A 699 -4.16 -9.64 -33.39
CA ALA A 699 -4.12 -10.94 -34.05
C ALA A 699 -2.73 -11.57 -33.99
N GLN A 700 -1.68 -10.80 -34.28
CA GLN A 700 -0.31 -11.30 -34.26
C GLN A 700 0.16 -11.66 -32.83
N ALA A 701 -0.21 -10.88 -31.82
CA ALA A 701 0.08 -11.20 -30.43
C ALA A 701 -0.57 -12.53 -30.01
N VAL A 702 -1.83 -12.76 -30.40
CA VAL A 702 -2.53 -14.03 -30.16
C VAL A 702 -1.83 -15.19 -30.87
N LEU A 703 -1.40 -15.01 -32.13
CA LEU A 703 -0.66 -16.05 -32.88
C LEU A 703 0.69 -16.39 -32.23
N TRP A 704 1.35 -15.40 -31.60
CA TRP A 704 2.56 -15.61 -30.81
C TRP A 704 2.32 -16.13 -29.40
N GLY A 705 1.07 -16.16 -28.92
CA GLY A 705 0.76 -16.51 -27.54
C GLY A 705 1.25 -15.46 -26.53
N ILE A 706 1.41 -14.20 -26.95
CA ILE A 706 1.76 -13.09 -26.07
C ILE A 706 0.47 -12.52 -25.46
N PRO A 707 0.33 -12.47 -24.12
CA PRO A 707 -0.89 -12.00 -23.48
C PRO A 707 -1.06 -10.49 -23.69
N THR A 708 -2.20 -10.09 -24.25
CA THR A 708 -2.56 -8.69 -24.48
C THR A 708 -3.96 -8.36 -23.95
N PRO A 709 -4.24 -8.59 -22.65
CA PRO A 709 -5.59 -8.45 -22.10
C PRO A 709 -6.15 -7.02 -22.25
N ALA A 710 -5.34 -5.97 -22.09
CA ALA A 710 -5.80 -4.59 -22.25
C ALA A 710 -6.06 -4.24 -23.72
N HIS A 711 -5.15 -4.53 -24.65
CA HIS A 711 -5.41 -4.27 -26.08
C HIS A 711 -6.59 -5.09 -26.62
N SER A 712 -6.68 -6.36 -26.23
CA SER A 712 -7.75 -7.27 -26.68
C SER A 712 -9.12 -6.84 -26.15
N SER A 713 -9.21 -6.48 -24.87
CA SER A 713 -10.47 -6.02 -24.26
C SER A 713 -10.90 -4.65 -24.79
N ALA A 714 -9.98 -3.74 -25.10
CA ALA A 714 -10.31 -2.48 -25.75
C ALA A 714 -10.87 -2.69 -27.16
N LEU A 715 -10.28 -3.59 -27.95
CA LEU A 715 -10.78 -3.89 -29.30
C LEU A 715 -12.16 -4.55 -29.24
N ALA A 716 -12.34 -5.51 -28.32
CA ALA A 716 -13.63 -6.15 -28.09
C ALA A 716 -14.70 -5.16 -27.62
N PHE A 717 -14.36 -4.22 -26.73
CA PHE A 717 -15.26 -3.15 -26.32
C PHE A 717 -15.64 -2.26 -27.50
N PHE A 718 -14.68 -1.81 -28.31
CA PHE A 718 -14.95 -0.96 -29.47
C PHE A 718 -15.89 -1.65 -30.47
N ASP A 719 -15.61 -2.91 -30.81
CA ASP A 719 -16.46 -3.71 -31.71
C ASP A 719 -17.85 -3.97 -31.12
N GLY A 720 -17.95 -4.20 -29.81
CA GLY A 720 -19.22 -4.33 -29.11
C GLY A 720 -20.02 -3.02 -29.11
N TYR A 721 -19.37 -1.89 -28.82
CA TYR A 721 -19.99 -0.58 -28.69
C TYR A 721 -20.54 -0.04 -30.02
N ARG A 722 -19.82 -0.27 -31.13
CA ARG A 722 -20.28 0.15 -32.47
C ARG A 722 -21.32 -0.76 -33.12
N SER A 723 -21.63 -1.91 -32.50
CA SER A 723 -22.56 -2.88 -33.04
C SER A 723 -24.00 -2.56 -32.62
N SER A 724 -24.88 -2.27 -33.58
CA SER A 724 -26.30 -1.99 -33.30
C SER A 724 -27.08 -3.23 -32.82
N VAL A 725 -26.58 -4.43 -33.11
CA VAL A 725 -27.11 -5.70 -32.64
C VAL A 725 -25.95 -6.57 -32.16
N VAL A 726 -26.02 -7.03 -30.91
CA VAL A 726 -25.04 -7.93 -30.29
C VAL A 726 -25.70 -9.27 -29.93
N SER A 727 -24.89 -10.26 -29.56
CA SER A 727 -25.34 -11.62 -29.19
C SER A 727 -26.13 -11.72 -27.89
N ALA A 728 -26.40 -10.60 -27.21
CA ALA A 728 -27.19 -10.54 -25.97
C ALA A 728 -28.65 -11.01 -26.18
N ASN A 729 -29.16 -10.99 -27.41
CA ASN A 729 -30.46 -11.58 -27.74
C ASN A 729 -30.53 -13.09 -27.40
N LEU A 730 -29.45 -13.85 -27.64
CA LEU A 730 -29.39 -15.26 -27.28
C LEU A 730 -29.33 -15.46 -25.76
N ILE A 731 -28.61 -14.58 -25.04
CA ILE A 731 -28.58 -14.58 -23.57
C ILE A 731 -29.99 -14.37 -23.02
N GLN A 732 -30.75 -13.41 -23.57
CA GLN A 732 -32.15 -13.18 -23.18
C GLN A 732 -33.02 -14.41 -23.45
N ALA A 733 -32.91 -15.02 -24.64
CA ALA A 733 -33.64 -16.25 -24.96
C ALA A 733 -33.29 -17.41 -24.01
N GLN A 734 -32.02 -17.59 -23.66
CA GLN A 734 -31.60 -18.61 -22.69
C GLN A 734 -32.19 -18.34 -21.30
N ARG A 735 -32.10 -17.09 -20.80
CA ARG A 735 -32.66 -16.70 -19.50
C ARG A 735 -34.17 -16.93 -19.44
N ASP A 736 -34.88 -16.59 -20.51
CA ASP A 736 -36.32 -16.87 -20.60
C ASP A 736 -36.62 -18.37 -20.69
N TYR A 737 -35.78 -19.14 -21.40
CA TYR A 737 -35.91 -20.59 -21.51
C TYR A 737 -35.81 -21.30 -20.17
N PHE A 738 -34.71 -21.10 -19.43
CA PHE A 738 -34.47 -21.87 -18.20
C PHE A 738 -35.13 -21.27 -16.95
N GLY A 739 -35.41 -19.96 -16.96
CA GLY A 739 -35.81 -19.20 -15.77
C GLY A 739 -37.06 -18.35 -15.94
N ALA A 740 -37.71 -18.38 -17.10
CA ALA A 740 -38.89 -17.56 -17.41
C ALA A 740 -38.69 -16.07 -17.09
N HIS A 741 -37.46 -15.58 -17.31
CA HIS A 741 -37.03 -14.22 -17.00
C HIS A 741 -37.55 -13.14 -17.95
N THR A 742 -38.34 -13.51 -18.95
CA THR A 742 -38.89 -12.64 -19.99
C THR A 742 -37.82 -11.99 -20.87
N PHE A 743 -38.25 -11.38 -21.98
CA PHE A 743 -37.44 -10.54 -22.85
C PHE A 743 -38.29 -9.46 -23.53
N ARG A 744 -37.65 -8.48 -24.18
CA ARG A 744 -38.31 -7.47 -25.03
C ARG A 744 -38.09 -7.77 -26.50
N VAL A 745 -39.10 -7.53 -27.34
CA VAL A 745 -38.98 -7.62 -28.79
C VAL A 745 -38.22 -6.42 -29.35
N MET A 746 -37.44 -6.63 -30.42
CA MET A 746 -36.74 -5.56 -31.13
C MET A 746 -37.73 -4.64 -31.85
N PRO A 747 -37.52 -3.32 -31.84
CA PRO A 747 -38.32 -2.38 -32.61
C PRO A 747 -38.42 -2.78 -34.09
N GLY A 748 -39.63 -2.81 -34.65
CA GLY A 748 -39.91 -3.21 -36.03
C GLY A 748 -40.01 -4.74 -36.26
N LYS A 749 -39.97 -5.55 -35.20
CA LYS A 749 -40.16 -7.02 -35.24
C LYS A 749 -41.40 -7.48 -34.47
N GLU A 750 -42.27 -6.56 -34.10
CA GLU A 750 -43.49 -6.81 -33.36
C GLU A 750 -44.51 -7.63 -34.16
N ASN A 751 -45.38 -8.35 -33.45
CA ASN A 751 -46.57 -9.03 -34.00
C ASN A 751 -47.63 -9.22 -32.91
N ASP A 752 -48.71 -9.94 -33.20
CA ASP A 752 -49.83 -10.16 -32.26
C ASP A 752 -49.40 -10.72 -30.89
N HIS A 753 -48.31 -11.49 -30.86
CA HIS A 753 -47.78 -12.14 -29.66
C HIS A 753 -46.50 -11.48 -29.11
N LEU A 754 -45.77 -10.72 -29.92
CA LEU A 754 -44.57 -9.98 -29.55
C LEU A 754 -44.85 -8.49 -29.60
N GLN A 755 -45.36 -7.94 -28.51
CA GLN A 755 -45.78 -6.53 -28.44
C GLN A 755 -44.62 -5.63 -28.01
N ALA A 756 -44.49 -4.46 -28.63
CA ALA A 756 -43.53 -3.43 -28.23
C ALA A 756 -43.70 -3.07 -26.75
N ASP A 757 -42.57 -2.80 -26.08
CA ASP A 757 -42.53 -2.35 -24.70
C ASP A 757 -43.28 -3.26 -23.70
N LYS A 758 -43.37 -4.57 -23.98
CA LYS A 758 -43.85 -5.58 -23.02
C LYS A 758 -42.81 -6.65 -22.74
N ASP A 759 -42.75 -7.07 -21.47
CA ASP A 759 -42.01 -8.27 -21.06
C ASP A 759 -42.75 -9.50 -21.58
N ILE A 760 -42.06 -10.25 -22.45
CA ILE A 760 -42.61 -11.42 -23.15
C ILE A 760 -41.94 -12.66 -22.58
N HIS A 761 -42.75 -13.65 -22.20
CA HIS A 761 -42.29 -15.00 -21.90
C HIS A 761 -42.75 -15.96 -23.00
N ILE A 762 -41.84 -16.83 -23.46
CA ILE A 762 -42.16 -17.91 -24.39
C ILE A 762 -42.06 -19.26 -23.66
N ASN A 763 -43.07 -20.13 -23.85
CA ASN A 763 -42.96 -21.52 -23.42
C ASN A 763 -42.10 -22.32 -24.41
N TRP A 764 -40.79 -22.21 -24.27
CA TRP A 764 -39.82 -22.82 -25.18
C TRP A 764 -39.86 -24.36 -25.21
N THR A 765 -40.33 -24.99 -24.13
CA THR A 765 -40.32 -26.46 -23.99
C THR A 765 -41.59 -27.13 -24.51
N GLY A 766 -42.66 -26.33 -24.75
CA GLY A 766 -44.02 -26.83 -24.99
C GLY A 766 -44.64 -27.59 -23.81
N ARG A 767 -43.97 -27.59 -22.66
CA ARG A 767 -44.33 -28.37 -21.45
C ARG A 767 -44.43 -27.51 -20.19
N GLY A 768 -43.90 -26.28 -20.22
CA GLY A 768 -44.05 -25.29 -19.16
C GLY A 768 -45.44 -24.62 -19.19
N GLY A 769 -45.83 -23.97 -18.09
CA GLY A 769 -47.01 -23.09 -18.08
C GLY A 769 -46.69 -21.69 -18.60
N ASN A 770 -47.70 -20.83 -18.76
CA ASN A 770 -47.52 -19.42 -19.17
C ASN A 770 -47.08 -18.50 -18.01
N VAL A 771 -46.46 -19.06 -16.97
CA VAL A 771 -46.10 -18.33 -15.76
C VAL A 771 -44.67 -17.83 -15.91
N SER A 772 -44.48 -16.50 -15.89
CA SER A 772 -43.16 -15.87 -15.90
C SER A 772 -42.69 -15.53 -14.48
N ALA A 773 -41.38 -15.40 -14.30
CA ALA A 773 -40.83 -14.82 -13.09
C ALA A 773 -41.20 -13.33 -13.03
N SER A 774 -41.51 -12.81 -11.83
CA SER A 774 -41.61 -11.36 -11.63
C SER A 774 -40.25 -10.72 -11.90
N THR A 775 -40.23 -9.58 -12.57
CA THR A 775 -39.00 -8.82 -12.84
C THR A 775 -38.35 -8.44 -11.51
N TYR A 776 -37.14 -8.97 -11.25
CA TYR A 776 -36.30 -8.50 -10.16
C TYR A 776 -35.57 -7.24 -10.64
N THR A 777 -35.80 -6.11 -9.99
CA THR A 777 -34.86 -4.99 -9.99
C THR A 777 -33.76 -5.34 -8.99
N ALA A 778 -32.56 -5.63 -9.50
CA ALA A 778 -31.37 -5.85 -8.68
C ALA A 778 -30.75 -4.51 -8.29
#